data_AF-A0A7C8M2I7-F1
#
_entry.id   AF-A0A7C8M2I7-F1
#
_cell.length_a   1.000
_cell.length_b   1.000
_cell.length_c   1.000
_cell.angle_alpha   90.00
_cell.angle_beta   90.00
_cell.angle_gamma   90.00
#
_symmetry.space_group_name_H-M   'P 1'
#
loop_
_entity.id
_entity.type
_entity.pdbx_description
1 polymer ?
#
loop_
_entity_poly.entity_id
_entity_poly.type
_entity_poly.pdbx_seq_one_letter_code
_entity_poly.pdbx_strand_id
1 'polypeptide(L)'
;MPDMRSKDIVVLSVVLGFCFLAAMTRFLWANRTRDSPATRYEPSIASSGLKVRRRSWSQLFKAKHEKQQTVPTLSGIIKAGDEGVYSSTLFDAMYEIRGDIPLSRLHEEFASAVRHHSVMHKSEISQPASTKHRVGRSQSVRTTKKERSELPSRQQRNSLDLAERGLVRSKSKKTAPVLISARDSLSRGRPESQHAQWVADHQQAQDFGGRTGIMVTPAELTALSTMLGSTFTYFQPPKNSEKPGTSFASDKGAFGLTISGSATEDGRFHVFLTQHKRSVAHLPPLGSGYSTLFAKHLASGALPFSQDIDGIKTILITDKTFEAIQTGTPLHLQKSTASTPGAAFLATLPSARTLSFHTLVPSLESNSLPTLLQSIASLPFTGGLVPLASSPLIQTVRFATSAGLPPGRLLQRLDALVEKVHRHTPHLRLFGPLLDNNNAGILFRERERLGKLATGATTDDSIGDKVARMHRYITLLERLMCLVPDVEPRDVLAQVQEATLCEVQRSYHDALTLARLALQPPCLDYYTSPPTTTTTAAALTPHTPPPKRHSRSSLPRMHHRTSTSSSSAWQTATPSPASLPSARASSSFPALNLGAQVEPILKARLPFGVDVVAVVVRLVVAAWTESVGKVAWEGDEVGGIRLRAVGMVEGVGAVESGMVLV
;
A
#
# COMPACT_ATOMS: atom_id res chain seq x y z
N MET A 1 -47.81 13.29 43.81
CA MET A 1 -46.41 13.05 44.22
C MET A 1 -46.38 13.03 45.74
N PRO A 2 -45.99 11.92 46.39
CA PRO A 2 -45.99 11.87 47.84
C PRO A 2 -44.74 12.59 48.38
N ASP A 3 -44.97 13.49 49.34
CA ASP A 3 -43.93 14.21 50.07
C ASP A 3 -43.01 13.22 50.79
N MET A 4 -41.80 13.08 50.26
CA MET A 4 -40.71 12.40 50.92
C MET A 4 -40.32 13.23 52.15
N ARG A 5 -40.69 12.75 53.34
CA ARG A 5 -40.50 13.48 54.61
C ARG A 5 -39.00 13.66 54.85
N SER A 6 -38.59 14.85 55.28
CA SER A 6 -37.17 15.22 55.46
C SER A 6 -36.36 14.24 56.33
N LYS A 7 -37.04 13.47 57.19
CA LYS A 7 -36.45 12.41 58.01
C LYS A 7 -35.82 11.29 57.17
N ASP A 8 -36.42 10.95 56.02
CA ASP A 8 -35.92 9.88 55.16
C ASP A 8 -34.66 10.30 54.40
N ILE A 9 -34.53 11.60 54.09
CA ILE A 9 -33.35 12.16 53.43
C ILE A 9 -32.14 12.16 54.40
N VAL A 10 -32.37 12.46 55.67
CA VAL A 10 -31.29 12.43 56.69
C VAL A 10 -30.82 11.00 56.94
N VAL A 11 -31.74 10.04 57.06
CA VAL A 11 -31.39 8.62 57.22
C VAL A 11 -30.62 8.11 56.00
N LEU A 12 -31.07 8.45 54.78
CA LEU A 12 -30.36 8.07 53.56
C LEU A 12 -28.96 8.68 53.49
N SER A 13 -28.77 9.93 53.91
CA SER A 13 -27.44 10.56 53.91
C SER A 13 -26.48 9.95 54.94
N VAL A 14 -26.99 9.55 56.11
CA VAL A 14 -26.18 8.92 57.16
C VAL A 14 -25.77 7.51 56.74
N VAL A 15 -26.68 6.75 56.12
CA VAL A 15 -26.39 5.41 55.61
C VAL A 15 -25.39 5.46 54.44
N LEU A 16 -25.56 6.41 53.50
CA LEU A 16 -24.59 6.63 52.43
C LEU A 16 -23.22 7.08 52.95
N GLY A 17 -23.19 7.93 53.98
CA GLY A 17 -21.96 8.34 54.65
C GLY A 17 -21.22 7.17 55.31
N PHE A 18 -21.94 6.29 56.01
CA PHE A 18 -21.36 5.09 56.64
C PHE A 18 -20.87 4.07 55.60
N CYS A 19 -21.61 3.86 54.51
CA CYS A 19 -21.18 2.99 53.42
C CYS A 19 -19.90 3.52 52.75
N PHE A 20 -19.78 4.84 52.58
CA PHE A 20 -18.59 5.46 52.00
C PHE A 20 -17.36 5.36 52.91
N LEU A 21 -17.54 5.55 54.23
CA LEU A 21 -16.49 5.35 55.24
C LEU A 21 -16.05 3.88 55.37
N ALA A 22 -16.98 2.92 55.27
CA ALA A 22 -16.66 1.49 55.27
C ALA A 22 -15.90 1.06 53.99
N ALA A 23 -16.24 1.64 52.84
CA ALA A 23 -15.52 1.41 51.59
C ALA A 23 -14.10 2.01 51.61
N MET A 24 -13.96 3.23 52.15
CA MET A 24 -12.67 3.90 52.33
C MET A 24 -11.74 3.18 53.30
N THR A 25 -12.27 2.67 54.42
CA THR A 25 -11.48 1.92 55.40
C THR A 25 -11.03 0.57 54.85
N ARG A 26 -11.87 -0.15 54.09
CA ARG A 26 -11.44 -1.36 53.35
C ARG A 26 -10.39 -1.07 52.28
N PHE A 27 -10.48 0.05 51.57
CA PHE A 27 -9.50 0.44 50.55
C PHE A 27 -8.15 0.84 51.14
N LEU A 28 -8.13 1.40 52.35
CA LEU A 28 -6.89 1.74 53.06
C LEU A 28 -6.27 0.52 53.77
N TRP A 29 -7.07 -0.46 54.19
CA TRP A 29 -6.56 -1.70 54.79
C TRP A 29 -5.98 -2.66 53.73
N ALA A 30 -6.58 -2.73 52.54
CA ALA A 30 -6.08 -3.56 51.44
C ALA A 30 -4.70 -3.14 50.90
N ASN A 31 -4.27 -1.91 51.18
CA ASN A 31 -2.97 -1.38 50.74
C ASN A 31 -1.85 -1.47 51.79
N ARG A 32 -2.08 -2.08 52.97
CA ARG A 32 -1.11 -2.04 54.08
C ARG A 32 -0.53 -3.39 54.53
N THR A 33 -0.83 -4.51 53.87
CA THR A 33 -0.24 -5.81 54.24
C THR A 33 0.38 -6.50 53.05
N ARG A 34 1.65 -6.21 52.78
CA ARG A 34 2.52 -7.10 52.01
C ARG A 34 3.98 -6.97 52.45
N ASP A 35 4.21 -7.28 53.71
CA ASP A 35 5.51 -7.74 54.18
C ASP A 35 5.35 -9.20 54.59
N SER A 36 6.06 -10.10 53.91
CA SER A 36 6.28 -11.47 54.38
C SER A 36 7.68 -11.92 53.94
N PRO A 37 8.42 -12.65 54.79
CA PRO A 37 9.86 -12.79 54.68
C PRO A 37 10.30 -13.98 53.81
N ALA A 38 11.51 -13.82 53.29
CA ALA A 38 12.48 -14.81 52.79
C ALA A 38 12.02 -16.27 52.60
N THR A 39 12.04 -16.73 51.35
CA THR A 39 12.31 -18.15 51.03
C THR A 39 13.03 -18.29 49.70
N ARG A 40 13.92 -19.28 49.65
CA ARG A 40 15.01 -19.53 48.69
C ARG A 40 14.58 -19.76 47.24
N TYR A 41 15.43 -19.22 46.34
CA TYR A 41 15.88 -19.71 45.04
C TYR A 41 15.12 -20.88 44.36
N GLU A 42 14.49 -20.58 43.22
CA GLU A 42 14.69 -21.27 41.93
C GLU A 42 14.25 -20.34 40.76
N PRO A 43 14.84 -20.44 39.54
CA PRO A 43 14.69 -19.42 38.52
C PRO A 43 13.64 -19.80 37.47
N SER A 44 12.54 -19.05 37.37
CA SER A 44 11.76 -19.00 36.13
C SER A 44 10.92 -17.73 35.96
N ILE A 45 10.95 -17.22 34.73
CA ILE A 45 9.94 -16.42 34.01
C ILE A 45 9.66 -15.00 34.58
N ALA A 46 10.20 -14.03 33.85
CA ALA A 46 9.98 -12.60 34.04
C ALA A 46 8.51 -12.22 33.85
N SER A 47 7.83 -11.94 34.96
CA SER A 47 6.53 -11.26 34.99
C SER A 47 6.75 -9.75 35.11
N SER A 48 6.33 -9.00 34.09
CA SER A 48 6.37 -7.54 34.04
C SER A 48 5.25 -6.94 34.89
N GLY A 49 5.57 -6.60 36.14
CA GLY A 49 4.68 -5.90 37.05
C GLY A 49 4.38 -4.46 36.60
N LEU A 50 3.09 -4.17 36.39
CA LEU A 50 2.51 -2.84 36.19
C LEU A 50 2.84 -1.88 37.34
N LYS A 51 3.82 -1.00 37.15
CA LYS A 51 4.05 0.17 38.01
C LYS A 51 3.24 1.36 37.49
N VAL A 52 2.09 1.62 38.12
CA VAL A 52 1.35 2.89 37.95
C VAL A 52 2.23 4.04 38.45
N ARG A 53 2.71 4.85 37.52
CA ARG A 53 3.62 5.98 37.75
C ARG A 53 2.89 7.12 38.47
N ARG A 54 2.96 7.15 39.81
CA ARG A 54 2.61 8.33 40.63
C ARG A 54 3.50 9.51 40.20
N ARG A 55 2.89 10.58 39.69
CA ARG A 55 3.56 11.86 39.40
C ARG A 55 3.87 12.56 40.72
N SER A 56 5.11 12.44 41.22
CA SER A 56 5.58 13.15 42.41
C SER A 56 5.89 14.62 42.10
N TRP A 57 5.50 15.50 43.02
CA TRP A 57 5.72 16.96 42.97
C TRP A 57 7.21 17.39 43.07
N SER A 58 8.13 16.44 43.24
CA SER A 58 9.59 16.67 43.27
C SER A 58 10.20 17.11 41.92
N GLN A 59 9.39 17.28 40.86
CA GLN A 59 9.85 17.83 39.58
C GLN A 59 9.91 19.37 39.52
N LEU A 60 9.46 20.10 40.55
CA LEU A 60 9.45 21.57 40.54
C LEU A 60 10.80 22.23 40.87
N PHE A 61 11.80 21.46 41.31
CA PHE A 61 13.12 22.00 41.71
C PHE A 61 14.30 21.43 40.91
N LYS A 62 14.07 20.81 39.76
CA LYS A 62 15.19 20.47 38.84
C LYS A 62 15.51 21.70 38.01
N ALA A 63 16.77 22.12 38.04
CA ALA A 63 17.32 23.16 37.17
C ALA A 63 16.86 22.93 35.73
N LYS A 64 16.64 24.02 35.00
CA LYS A 64 16.17 24.08 33.61
C LYS A 64 17.24 23.50 32.68
N HIS A 65 17.62 22.23 32.87
CA HIS A 65 18.42 21.46 31.94
C HIS A 65 17.70 21.55 30.60
N GLU A 66 18.43 22.05 29.62
CA GLU A 66 18.08 22.01 28.22
C GLU A 66 17.45 20.64 27.93
N LYS A 67 16.13 20.64 27.68
CA LYS A 67 15.36 19.41 27.57
C LYS A 67 15.85 18.71 26.31
N GLN A 68 16.77 17.76 26.47
CA GLN A 68 17.26 16.91 25.40
C GLN A 68 16.06 16.43 24.58
N GLN A 69 16.11 16.76 23.28
CA GLN A 69 15.00 16.49 22.39
C GLN A 69 14.82 14.98 22.29
N THR A 70 13.67 14.51 22.75
CA THR A 70 13.29 13.09 22.67
C THR A 70 12.58 12.87 21.34
N VAL A 71 13.07 11.92 20.55
CA VAL A 71 12.53 11.59 19.22
C VAL A 71 12.15 10.10 19.18
N PRO A 72 11.16 9.71 18.36
CA PRO A 72 10.85 8.30 18.17
C PRO A 72 12.06 7.56 17.57
N THR A 73 12.27 6.30 17.96
CA THR A 73 13.27 5.45 17.30
C THR A 73 12.78 5.01 15.92
N LEU A 74 13.67 4.52 15.05
CA LEU A 74 13.25 3.96 13.76
C LEU A 74 12.36 2.72 13.98
N SER A 75 12.65 1.88 14.98
CA SER A 75 11.75 0.81 15.43
C SER A 75 10.36 1.34 15.80
N GLY A 76 10.27 2.43 16.57
CA GLY A 76 9.00 3.04 16.95
C GLY A 76 8.20 3.49 15.71
N ILE A 77 8.87 4.11 14.74
CA ILE A 77 8.24 4.48 13.46
C ILE A 77 7.76 3.22 12.71
N ILE A 78 8.60 2.20 12.55
CA ILE A 78 8.22 0.93 11.88
C ILE A 78 7.02 0.26 12.56
N LYS A 79 7.03 0.16 13.90
CA LYS A 79 5.93 -0.43 14.68
C LYS A 79 4.64 0.37 14.55
N ALA A 80 4.71 1.70 14.50
CA ALA A 80 3.55 2.54 14.25
C ALA A 80 2.97 2.26 12.84
N GLY A 81 3.83 2.03 11.85
CA GLY A 81 3.41 1.58 10.53
C GLY A 81 2.74 0.19 10.54
N ASP A 82 3.23 -0.73 11.36
CA ASP A 82 2.65 -2.07 11.51
C ASP A 82 1.26 -2.05 12.17
N GLU A 83 1.05 -1.10 13.08
CA GLU A 83 -0.25 -0.81 13.71
C GLU A 83 -1.18 0.02 12.82
N GLY A 84 -0.79 0.34 11.58
CA GLY A 84 -1.63 1.08 10.64
C GLY A 84 -1.76 2.58 10.92
N VAL A 85 -0.94 3.15 11.81
CA VAL A 85 -0.94 4.59 12.13
C VAL A 85 -0.64 5.44 10.90
N TYR A 86 0.21 4.92 9.99
CA TYR A 86 0.46 5.47 8.68
C TYR A 86 0.63 4.35 7.66
N SER A 87 0.65 4.70 6.37
CA SER A 87 1.00 3.77 5.29
C SER A 87 2.11 4.36 4.43
N SER A 88 2.50 3.67 3.36
CA SER A 88 3.54 4.13 2.45
C SER A 88 3.35 5.54 1.87
N THR A 89 2.15 6.15 1.98
CA THR A 89 1.89 7.56 1.64
C THR A 89 2.74 8.55 2.44
N LEU A 90 3.28 8.15 3.61
CA LEU A 90 4.26 8.95 4.36
C LEU A 90 5.48 9.27 3.50
N PHE A 91 5.93 8.31 2.68
CA PHE A 91 7.08 8.49 1.79
C PHE A 91 6.75 9.28 0.53
N ASP A 92 5.47 9.40 0.19
CA ASP A 92 5.02 10.27 -0.89
C ASP A 92 5.13 11.74 -0.48
N ALA A 93 4.81 12.10 0.76
CA ALA A 93 4.94 13.49 1.24
C ALA A 93 6.38 14.05 1.16
N MET A 94 7.40 13.18 1.03
CA MET A 94 8.80 13.58 0.93
C MET A 94 9.29 13.88 -0.49
N TYR A 95 8.47 13.74 -1.54
CA TYR A 95 8.94 13.90 -2.94
C TYR A 95 9.42 15.32 -3.29
N GLU A 96 9.04 16.34 -2.52
CA GLU A 96 9.31 17.75 -2.82
C GLU A 96 10.77 18.15 -2.63
N ILE A 97 11.49 17.43 -1.75
CA ILE A 97 12.90 17.69 -1.45
C ILE A 97 13.76 16.87 -2.40
N ARG A 98 14.72 17.51 -3.08
CA ARG A 98 15.71 16.79 -3.91
C ARG A 98 17.03 16.70 -3.16
N GLY A 99 17.67 15.54 -3.23
CA GLY A 99 18.93 15.28 -2.53
C GLY A 99 18.69 14.66 -1.17
N ASP A 100 19.60 14.90 -0.23
CA ASP A 100 19.58 14.27 1.09
C ASP A 100 18.42 14.81 1.94
N ILE A 101 17.64 13.89 2.49
CA ILE A 101 16.51 14.17 3.38
C ILE A 101 17.04 14.15 4.81
N PRO A 102 16.96 15.27 5.55
CA PRO A 102 17.37 15.30 6.94
C PRO A 102 16.41 14.46 7.79
N LEU A 103 16.93 13.79 8.82
CA LEU A 103 16.13 12.97 9.73
C LEU A 103 14.95 13.74 10.36
N SER A 104 15.15 15.03 10.66
CA SER A 104 14.11 15.92 11.18
C SER A 104 12.86 15.93 10.29
N ARG A 105 13.04 15.89 8.96
CA ARG A 105 11.93 15.87 8.01
C ARG A 105 11.14 14.59 8.08
N LEU A 106 11.81 13.44 8.19
CA LEU A 106 11.14 12.15 8.37
C LEU A 106 10.29 12.15 9.65
N HIS A 107 10.82 12.69 10.74
CA HIS A 107 10.10 12.82 12.01
C HIS A 107 8.92 13.80 11.93
N GLU A 108 9.06 14.92 11.21
CA GLU A 108 7.97 15.87 10.98
C GLU A 108 6.81 15.24 10.20
N GLU A 109 7.11 14.51 9.13
CA GLU A 109 6.11 13.82 8.32
C GLU A 109 5.44 12.70 9.11
N PHE A 110 6.21 11.93 9.89
CA PHE A 110 5.67 10.95 10.81
C PHE A 110 4.73 11.59 11.85
N ALA A 111 5.16 12.68 12.50
CA ALA A 111 4.33 13.39 13.46
C ALA A 111 3.05 13.95 12.81
N SER A 112 3.15 14.40 11.55
CA SER A 112 2.00 14.83 10.75
C SER A 112 1.00 13.68 10.54
N ALA A 113 1.48 12.52 10.09
CA ALA A 113 0.66 11.34 9.90
C ALA A 113 -0.05 10.89 11.20
N VAL A 114 0.67 10.85 12.32
CA VAL A 114 0.13 10.53 13.65
C VAL A 114 -0.98 11.50 14.05
N ARG A 115 -0.79 12.82 13.81
CA ARG A 115 -1.81 13.84 14.10
C ARG A 115 -3.08 13.63 13.28
N HIS A 116 -2.94 13.34 11.99
CA HIS A 116 -4.09 13.05 11.12
C HIS A 116 -4.87 11.81 11.57
N HIS A 117 -4.16 10.76 11.98
CA HIS A 117 -4.78 9.54 12.50
C HIS A 117 -5.57 9.78 13.79
N SER A 118 -5.01 10.56 14.75
CA SER A 118 -5.71 10.87 16.01
C SER A 118 -7.03 11.62 15.81
N VAL A 119 -7.13 12.45 14.77
CA VAL A 119 -8.36 13.20 14.46
C VAL A 119 -9.46 12.27 13.96
N MET A 120 -9.13 11.27 13.14
CA MET A 120 -10.12 10.32 12.61
C MET A 120 -10.74 9.48 13.72
N HIS A 121 -9.93 8.91 14.61
CA HIS A 121 -10.41 8.04 15.71
C HIS A 121 -11.22 8.79 16.78
N LYS A 122 -10.98 10.09 16.98
CA LYS A 122 -11.76 10.90 17.94
C LYS A 122 -13.18 11.20 17.48
N SER A 123 -13.53 10.92 16.23
CA SER A 123 -14.84 11.29 15.65
C SER A 123 -15.94 10.22 15.84
N GLU A 124 -15.58 8.98 16.20
CA GLU A 124 -16.57 7.91 16.45
C GLU A 124 -16.92 7.73 17.93
N ILE A 125 -16.09 8.23 18.84
CA ILE A 125 -16.39 8.23 20.27
C ILE A 125 -17.10 9.54 20.60
N SER A 126 -18.41 9.45 20.81
CA SER A 126 -19.28 10.50 21.34
C SER A 126 -18.53 11.40 22.33
N GLN A 127 -18.33 12.66 21.94
CA GLN A 127 -17.74 13.71 22.77
C GLN A 127 -18.36 13.69 24.17
N PRO A 128 -17.62 13.37 25.25
CA PRO A 128 -18.04 13.79 26.57
C PRO A 128 -17.98 15.32 26.60
N ALA A 129 -19.06 15.91 27.11
CA ALA A 129 -19.39 17.32 27.10
C ALA A 129 -18.16 18.25 27.20
N SER A 130 -18.03 19.09 26.17
CA SER A 130 -17.36 20.38 26.19
C SER A 130 -17.30 20.95 27.62
N THR A 131 -16.09 20.99 28.18
CA THR A 131 -15.79 21.83 29.32
C THR A 131 -16.18 23.25 28.94
N LYS A 132 -17.19 23.76 29.64
CA LYS A 132 -17.71 25.12 29.60
C LYS A 132 -16.56 26.12 29.41
N HIS A 133 -16.30 26.53 28.17
CA HIS A 133 -15.64 27.81 27.93
C HIS A 133 -16.61 28.87 28.44
N ARG A 134 -16.34 29.34 29.66
CA ARG A 134 -16.93 30.55 30.20
C ARG A 134 -16.51 31.66 29.23
N VAL A 135 -17.44 32.02 28.34
CA VAL A 135 -17.32 33.16 27.43
C VAL A 135 -17.01 34.38 28.31
N GLY A 136 -15.74 34.76 28.32
CA GLY A 136 -15.30 36.04 28.86
C GLY A 136 -15.94 37.12 28.02
N ARG A 137 -16.95 37.77 28.59
CA ARG A 137 -17.63 38.93 28.04
C ARG A 137 -16.62 40.09 28.04
N SER A 138 -15.79 40.19 27.00
CA SER A 138 -14.94 41.34 26.78
C SER A 138 -15.83 42.54 26.44
N GLN A 139 -15.90 43.46 27.41
CA GLN A 139 -16.52 44.76 27.24
C GLN A 139 -15.78 45.52 26.13
N SER A 140 -16.51 45.85 25.08
CA SER A 140 -16.11 46.83 24.08
C SER A 140 -16.14 48.22 24.73
N VAL A 141 -14.98 48.71 25.14
CA VAL A 141 -14.79 50.12 25.47
C VAL A 141 -14.37 50.82 24.19
N ARG A 142 -15.30 51.61 23.64
CA ARG A 142 -15.01 52.64 22.64
C ARG A 142 -14.10 53.69 23.26
N THR A 143 -12.92 53.89 22.68
CA THR A 143 -12.18 55.15 22.84
C THR A 143 -12.10 55.86 21.50
N THR A 144 -12.56 57.10 21.56
CA THR A 144 -12.78 58.06 20.49
C THR A 144 -11.50 58.80 20.08
N LYS A 145 -11.44 59.13 18.79
CA LYS A 145 -10.99 60.40 18.19
C LYS A 145 -9.49 60.72 18.04
N LYS A 146 -9.28 61.52 16.97
CA LYS A 146 -8.12 62.31 16.52
C LYS A 146 -7.06 61.54 15.72
N GLU A 147 -6.54 61.98 14.57
CA GLU A 147 -6.62 63.25 13.83
C GLU A 147 -5.91 63.10 12.46
N ARG A 148 -6.63 63.45 11.38
CA ARG A 148 -6.21 64.16 10.15
C ARG A 148 -4.98 63.72 9.32
N SER A 149 -5.20 63.39 8.04
CA SER A 149 -4.65 64.16 6.89
C SER A 149 -5.42 63.84 5.60
N GLU A 150 -5.81 64.92 4.92
CA GLU A 150 -6.65 65.00 3.72
C GLU A 150 -5.83 64.76 2.43
N LEU A 151 -6.46 64.24 1.36
CA LEU A 151 -6.29 64.57 -0.09
C LEU A 151 -7.12 63.58 -0.97
N PRO A 152 -7.45 63.90 -2.24
CA PRO A 152 -8.83 64.17 -2.62
C PRO A 152 -9.58 63.07 -3.38
N SER A 153 -10.89 63.25 -3.36
CA SER A 153 -11.99 62.49 -3.95
C SER A 153 -11.93 62.27 -5.46
N ARG A 154 -12.19 61.04 -5.91
CA ARG A 154 -12.74 60.78 -7.25
C ARG A 154 -13.80 59.67 -7.26
N GLN A 155 -15.02 60.13 -7.55
CA GLN A 155 -16.19 59.48 -8.17
C GLN A 155 -16.86 58.27 -7.51
N GLN A 156 -17.95 58.60 -6.82
CA GLN A 156 -19.15 57.80 -6.58
C GLN A 156 -19.68 57.12 -7.85
N ARG A 157 -19.95 55.82 -7.74
CA ARG A 157 -21.14 55.20 -8.36
C ARG A 157 -21.83 54.30 -7.33
N ASN A 158 -22.95 54.84 -6.85
CA ASN A 158 -24.21 54.21 -6.45
C ASN A 158 -24.21 52.71 -6.12
N SER A 159 -24.30 52.46 -4.81
CA SER A 159 -25.37 51.66 -4.18
C SER A 159 -26.06 50.62 -5.06
N LEU A 160 -25.70 49.35 -4.86
CA LEU A 160 -26.66 48.27 -4.94
C LEU A 160 -26.69 47.57 -3.58
N ASP A 161 -27.65 48.03 -2.80
CA ASP A 161 -28.08 47.46 -1.54
C ASP A 161 -28.62 46.05 -1.80
N LEU A 162 -27.89 45.04 -1.33
CA LEU A 162 -28.28 43.63 -1.36
C LEU A 162 -28.17 43.02 0.04
N ALA A 163 -28.37 43.85 1.06
CA ALA A 163 -28.50 43.45 2.44
C ALA A 163 -29.96 43.04 2.73
N GLU A 164 -30.48 41.97 2.11
CA GLU A 164 -31.73 41.33 2.62
C GLU A 164 -32.11 39.97 2.03
N ARG A 165 -31.22 39.27 1.29
CA ARG A 165 -31.39 37.82 1.13
C ARG A 165 -30.71 37.12 2.28
N GLY A 166 -31.50 36.80 3.30
CA GLY A 166 -31.21 35.80 4.30
C GLY A 166 -30.68 34.53 3.64
N LEU A 167 -29.37 34.47 3.43
CA LEU A 167 -28.60 33.27 3.23
C LEU A 167 -28.64 32.55 4.57
N VAL A 168 -29.77 31.88 4.79
CA VAL A 168 -29.89 30.70 5.62
C VAL A 168 -28.56 29.98 5.45
N ARG A 169 -27.79 29.95 6.54
CA ARG A 169 -26.58 29.16 6.69
C ARG A 169 -26.97 27.72 6.43
N SER A 170 -27.09 27.40 5.16
CA SER A 170 -27.30 26.08 4.63
C SER A 170 -26.00 25.42 4.98
N LYS A 171 -26.00 24.73 6.12
CA LYS A 171 -25.03 23.73 6.50
C LYS A 171 -25.09 22.72 5.36
N SER A 172 -24.38 23.04 4.28
CA SER A 172 -24.49 22.37 3.01
C SER A 172 -23.94 20.98 3.22
N LYS A 173 -24.89 20.04 3.29
CA LYS A 173 -24.91 18.73 2.66
C LYS A 173 -23.58 17.99 2.73
N LYS A 174 -23.58 16.95 3.57
CA LYS A 174 -22.62 15.84 3.57
C LYS A 174 -22.16 15.57 2.13
N THR A 175 -20.98 16.06 1.77
CA THR A 175 -20.31 15.67 0.54
C THR A 175 -20.00 14.19 0.70
N ALA A 176 -20.55 13.35 -0.17
CA ALA A 176 -20.27 11.91 -0.17
C ALA A 176 -18.76 11.66 -0.14
N PRO A 177 -18.29 10.57 0.52
CA PRO A 177 -16.88 10.26 0.55
C PRO A 177 -16.35 10.17 -0.88
N VAL A 178 -15.24 10.86 -1.14
CA VAL A 178 -14.63 10.92 -2.47
C VAL A 178 -13.95 9.58 -2.81
N LEU A 179 -13.45 8.90 -1.78
CA LEU A 179 -12.80 7.59 -1.77
C LEU A 179 -13.28 6.79 -0.54
N ILE A 180 -13.49 5.49 -0.69
CA ILE A 180 -13.69 4.57 0.44
C ILE A 180 -12.32 4.01 0.76
N SER A 181 -11.74 4.42 1.89
CA SER A 181 -10.46 3.87 2.33
C SER A 181 -10.66 2.40 2.63
N ALA A 182 -9.84 1.56 2.03
CA ALA A 182 -9.93 0.13 2.26
C ALA A 182 -9.19 -0.34 3.53
N ARG A 183 -8.54 0.58 4.25
CA ARG A 183 -7.67 0.27 5.40
C ARG A 183 -8.42 -0.44 6.52
N ASP A 184 -7.73 -1.45 7.06
CA ASP A 184 -7.94 -2.07 8.37
C ASP A 184 -9.09 -3.09 8.50
N SER A 185 -9.05 -4.17 7.70
CA SER A 185 -9.91 -5.35 7.94
C SER A 185 -9.21 -6.50 8.68
N LEU A 186 -7.91 -6.39 9.00
CA LEU A 186 -7.22 -7.42 9.80
C LEU A 186 -7.54 -7.28 11.30
N SER A 187 -7.75 -6.06 11.79
CA SER A 187 -8.13 -5.80 13.17
C SER A 187 -9.64 -6.02 13.36
N ARG A 188 -10.04 -7.27 13.63
CA ARG A 188 -11.46 -7.60 13.90
C ARG A 188 -11.91 -7.26 15.33
N GLY A 189 -11.06 -6.57 16.10
CA GLY A 189 -11.24 -6.30 17.54
C GLY A 189 -11.70 -4.88 17.85
N ARG A 190 -12.52 -4.75 18.89
CA ARG A 190 -13.05 -3.48 19.41
C ARG A 190 -11.89 -2.50 19.72
N PRO A 191 -11.98 -1.20 19.35
CA PRO A 191 -10.92 -0.20 19.52
C PRO A 191 -10.63 0.21 20.99
N GLU A 192 -11.06 -0.58 21.98
CA GLU A 192 -10.87 -0.25 23.39
C GLU A 192 -9.40 -0.41 23.79
N SER A 193 -8.69 0.73 23.78
CA SER A 193 -7.36 0.96 24.36
C SER A 193 -6.31 -0.10 24.07
N GLN A 194 -6.09 -0.44 22.80
CA GLN A 194 -4.81 -1.02 22.42
C GLN A 194 -3.73 0.03 22.75
N HIS A 195 -2.96 -0.23 23.81
CA HIS A 195 -1.81 0.59 24.14
C HIS A 195 -0.84 0.51 22.97
N ALA A 196 -0.78 1.59 22.19
CA ALA A 196 0.13 1.75 21.07
C ALA A 196 1.56 1.42 21.52
N GLN A 197 2.07 0.25 21.13
CA GLN A 197 3.34 -0.26 21.65
C GLN A 197 4.50 0.62 21.18
N TRP A 198 4.35 1.21 20.00
CA TRP A 198 5.32 2.15 19.43
C TRP A 198 5.54 3.41 20.28
N VAL A 199 4.59 3.82 21.13
CA VAL A 199 4.72 5.03 21.96
C VAL A 199 5.78 4.85 23.05
N ALA A 200 6.16 3.62 23.40
CA ALA A 200 7.26 3.38 24.33
C ALA A 200 8.64 3.59 23.71
N ASP A 201 8.75 3.54 22.37
CA ASP A 201 10.02 3.48 21.66
C ASP A 201 10.53 4.88 21.30
N HIS A 202 11.11 5.55 22.28
CA HIS A 202 11.75 6.85 22.12
C HIS A 202 13.22 6.80 22.52
N GLN A 203 14.05 7.59 21.85
CA GLN A 203 15.45 7.80 22.22
C GLN A 203 15.78 9.29 22.33
N GLN A 204 16.85 9.59 23.06
CA GLN A 204 17.42 10.92 23.06
C GLN A 204 18.14 11.14 21.73
N ALA A 205 17.79 12.21 21.05
CA ALA A 205 18.49 12.58 19.82
C ALA A 205 19.93 12.98 20.16
N GLN A 206 20.88 12.49 19.37
CA GLN A 206 22.29 12.80 19.53
C GLN A 206 22.66 13.93 18.56
N ASP A 207 23.52 14.86 18.98
CA ASP A 207 24.03 15.91 18.11
C ASP A 207 25.38 15.48 17.50
N PHE A 208 25.43 15.39 16.17
CA PHE A 208 26.61 15.03 15.39
C PHE A 208 26.97 16.21 14.47
N GLY A 209 27.81 17.11 14.98
CA GLY A 209 28.28 18.27 14.19
C GLY A 209 27.15 19.22 13.79
N GLY A 210 26.18 19.47 14.68
CA GLY A 210 25.03 20.32 14.44
C GLY A 210 23.88 19.61 13.71
N ARG A 211 23.97 18.30 13.52
CA ARG A 211 22.92 17.47 12.92
C ARG A 211 22.35 16.50 13.94
N THR A 212 21.03 16.40 13.94
CA THR A 212 20.30 15.48 14.81
C THR A 212 20.41 14.06 14.27
N GLY A 213 21.11 13.17 14.97
CA GLY A 213 21.21 11.76 14.64
C GLY A 213 20.51 10.85 15.62
N ILE A 214 20.19 9.64 15.15
CA ILE A 214 19.64 8.55 15.96
C ILE A 214 20.41 7.25 15.75
N MET A 215 20.48 6.42 16.79
CA MET A 215 21.02 5.07 16.66
C MET A 215 20.03 4.20 15.89
N VAL A 216 20.56 3.43 14.94
CA VAL A 216 19.79 2.50 14.13
C VAL A 216 20.52 1.17 14.04
N THR A 217 19.75 0.10 14.12
CA THR A 217 20.18 -1.27 13.93
C THR A 217 20.09 -1.67 12.45
N PRO A 218 20.89 -2.65 12.01
CA PRO A 218 20.76 -3.14 10.64
C PRO A 218 19.39 -3.73 10.31
N ALA A 219 18.70 -4.32 11.30
CA ALA A 219 17.35 -4.83 11.13
C ALA A 219 16.34 -3.71 10.85
N GLU A 220 16.44 -2.58 11.54
CA GLU A 220 15.60 -1.39 11.28
C GLU A 220 15.86 -0.80 9.89
N LEU A 221 17.12 -0.69 9.45
CA LEU A 221 17.44 -0.22 8.09
C LEU A 221 16.91 -1.16 7.02
N THR A 222 17.02 -2.47 7.25
CA THR A 222 16.52 -3.45 6.27
C THR A 222 15.00 -3.41 6.19
N ALA A 223 14.30 -3.32 7.33
CA ALA A 223 12.86 -3.11 7.37
C ALA A 223 12.44 -1.84 6.63
N LEU A 224 13.14 -0.72 6.85
CA LEU A 224 12.88 0.53 6.12
C LEU A 224 13.11 0.36 4.61
N SER A 225 14.21 -0.27 4.20
CA SER A 225 14.49 -0.55 2.78
C SER A 225 13.37 -1.39 2.13
N THR A 226 12.91 -2.44 2.82
CA THR A 226 11.80 -3.27 2.35
C THR A 226 10.50 -2.45 2.22
N MET A 227 10.21 -1.58 3.19
CA MET A 227 9.07 -0.67 3.15
C MET A 227 9.15 0.37 2.02
N LEU A 228 10.36 0.75 1.61
CA LEU A 228 10.60 1.65 0.48
C LEU A 228 10.59 0.92 -0.87
N GLY A 229 10.48 -0.41 -0.87
CA GLY A 229 10.63 -1.21 -2.08
C GLY A 229 12.03 -1.10 -2.70
N SER A 230 13.06 -0.86 -1.88
CA SER A 230 14.46 -0.82 -2.31
C SER A 230 15.20 -2.11 -1.95
N THR A 231 16.21 -2.44 -2.74
CA THR A 231 17.15 -3.52 -2.44
C THR A 231 18.23 -2.97 -1.52
N PHE A 232 18.70 -3.76 -0.56
CA PHE A 232 19.83 -3.37 0.27
C PHE A 232 21.04 -4.22 -0.11
N THR A 233 21.99 -3.64 -0.84
CA THR A 233 23.23 -4.33 -1.23
C THR A 233 24.38 -3.86 -0.34
N TYR A 234 24.88 -4.77 0.50
CA TYR A 234 26.07 -4.51 1.29
C TYR A 234 27.30 -4.75 0.41
N PHE A 235 27.98 -3.68 0.02
CA PHE A 235 29.25 -3.79 -0.69
C PHE A 235 30.36 -4.00 0.33
N GLN A 236 30.84 -5.24 0.46
CA GLN A 236 32.16 -5.45 1.04
C GLN A 236 33.19 -4.95 0.02
N PRO A 237 34.00 -3.92 0.36
CA PRO A 237 35.07 -3.50 -0.53
C PRO A 237 35.98 -4.71 -0.82
N PRO A 238 36.46 -4.88 -2.06
CA PRO A 238 37.38 -5.96 -2.37
C PRO A 238 38.59 -5.86 -1.45
N LYS A 239 39.07 -7.01 -0.93
CA LYS A 239 40.15 -7.10 0.09
C LYS A 239 41.44 -6.34 -0.26
N ASN A 240 41.61 -5.90 -1.51
CA ASN A 240 42.81 -5.22 -2.01
C ASN A 240 42.63 -3.72 -2.27
N SER A 241 41.49 -3.09 -1.95
CA SER A 241 41.37 -1.63 -2.11
C SER A 241 42.00 -0.88 -0.94
N GLU A 242 43.08 -0.14 -1.20
CA GLU A 242 43.80 0.70 -0.21
C GLU A 242 42.95 1.81 0.43
N LYS A 243 41.71 2.03 -0.03
CA LYS A 243 40.74 2.91 0.63
C LYS A 243 39.78 2.07 1.48
N PRO A 244 39.93 2.03 2.82
CA PRO A 244 39.10 1.22 3.72
C PRO A 244 37.67 1.75 3.93
N GLY A 245 37.08 2.43 2.95
CA GLY A 245 35.71 2.95 3.05
C GLY A 245 34.69 1.85 2.84
N THR A 246 34.20 1.23 3.92
CA THR A 246 32.95 0.45 3.84
C THR A 246 31.81 1.42 3.58
N SER A 247 31.14 1.25 2.45
CA SER A 247 29.94 2.00 2.10
C SER A 247 28.87 1.03 1.63
N PHE A 248 27.61 1.41 1.85
CA PHE A 248 26.47 0.68 1.33
C PHE A 248 25.53 1.66 0.65
N ALA A 249 24.80 1.17 -0.35
CA ALA A 249 23.77 1.94 -1.02
C ALA A 249 22.64 1.01 -1.42
N SER A 250 21.41 1.45 -1.20
CA SER A 250 20.23 0.79 -1.72
C SER A 250 20.00 1.21 -3.17
N ASP A 251 19.40 0.33 -3.95
CA ASP A 251 18.86 0.74 -5.24
C ASP A 251 17.75 1.77 -5.05
N LYS A 252 17.43 2.49 -6.13
CA LYS A 252 16.31 3.43 -6.16
C LYS A 252 15.00 2.68 -5.87
N GLY A 253 14.44 2.91 -4.68
CA GLY A 253 13.19 2.29 -4.25
C GLY A 253 11.96 2.82 -4.99
N ALA A 254 10.79 2.31 -4.61
CA ALA A 254 9.49 2.65 -5.16
C ALA A 254 9.18 4.16 -5.13
N PHE A 255 9.66 4.83 -4.09
CA PHE A 255 9.46 6.26 -3.86
C PHE A 255 10.59 7.12 -4.42
N GLY A 256 11.45 6.55 -5.25
CA GLY A 256 12.67 7.24 -5.68
C GLY A 256 13.56 7.64 -4.51
N LEU A 257 13.50 6.90 -3.41
CA LEU A 257 14.33 7.06 -2.23
C LEU A 257 15.46 6.03 -2.27
N THR A 258 16.66 6.43 -1.87
CA THR A 258 17.79 5.53 -1.67
C THR A 258 18.34 5.71 -0.26
N ILE A 259 18.62 4.61 0.43
CA ILE A 259 19.34 4.58 1.70
C ILE A 259 20.82 4.33 1.36
N SER A 260 21.70 5.24 1.71
CA SER A 260 23.15 5.04 1.58
C SER A 260 23.82 5.20 2.93
N GLY A 261 25.03 4.69 3.08
CA GLY A 261 25.81 4.89 4.27
C GLY A 261 27.30 4.84 4.02
N SER A 262 28.04 5.61 4.81
CA SER A 262 29.49 5.67 4.79
C SER A 262 30.04 5.48 6.19
N ALA A 263 31.07 4.64 6.34
CA ALA A 263 31.80 4.53 7.59
C ALA A 263 32.48 5.86 7.96
N THR A 264 32.42 6.21 9.25
CA THR A 264 33.15 7.32 9.86
C THR A 264 34.50 6.84 10.39
N GLU A 265 35.38 7.79 10.70
CA GLU A 265 36.70 7.50 11.30
C GLU A 265 36.58 6.73 12.63
N ASP A 266 35.49 6.95 13.38
CA ASP A 266 35.19 6.28 14.65
C ASP A 266 34.63 4.86 14.49
N GLY A 267 34.56 4.33 13.25
CA GLY A 267 34.00 3.02 12.95
C GLY A 267 32.47 2.94 13.03
N ARG A 268 31.78 4.07 13.18
CA ARG A 268 30.31 4.16 13.06
C ARG A 268 29.92 4.33 11.59
N PHE A 269 28.64 4.19 11.27
CA PHE A 269 28.13 4.51 9.94
C PHE A 269 27.27 5.77 10.02
N HIS A 270 27.49 6.71 9.11
CA HIS A 270 26.52 7.76 8.80
C HIS A 270 25.61 7.26 7.70
N VAL A 271 24.32 7.18 8.00
CA VAL A 271 23.29 6.75 7.05
C VAL A 271 22.56 7.97 6.52
N PHE A 272 22.36 8.01 5.21
CA PHE A 272 21.69 9.09 4.48
C PHE A 272 20.48 8.52 3.74
N LEU A 273 19.40 9.31 3.68
CA LEU A 273 18.25 9.03 2.85
C LEU A 273 18.19 10.05 1.71
N THR A 274 18.47 9.65 0.48
CA THR A 274 18.51 10.56 -0.67
C THR A 274 17.25 10.41 -1.53
N GLN A 275 16.55 11.52 -1.79
CA GLN A 275 15.41 11.58 -2.70
C GLN A 275 15.86 11.98 -4.11
N HIS A 276 15.57 11.08 -5.05
CA HIS A 276 15.81 11.25 -6.47
C HIS A 276 14.63 11.96 -7.14
N LYS A 277 14.91 12.65 -8.24
CA LYS A 277 13.87 13.23 -9.09
C LYS A 277 12.89 12.14 -9.55
N ARG A 278 11.61 12.34 -9.24
CA ARG A 278 10.50 11.51 -9.69
C ARG A 278 10.02 12.00 -11.06
N SER A 279 9.66 11.05 -11.93
CA SER A 279 8.96 11.39 -13.18
C SER A 279 7.51 11.80 -12.87
N VAL A 280 6.82 12.45 -13.82
CA VAL A 280 5.39 12.78 -13.66
C VAL A 280 4.55 11.52 -13.45
N ALA A 281 4.94 10.39 -14.05
CA ALA A 281 4.26 9.11 -13.89
C ALA A 281 4.43 8.50 -12.48
N HIS A 282 5.43 8.96 -11.72
CA HIS A 282 5.73 8.53 -10.34
C HIS A 282 5.11 9.44 -9.28
N LEU A 283 4.46 10.54 -9.68
CA LEU A 283 3.81 11.43 -8.72
C LEU A 283 2.58 10.74 -8.13
N PRO A 284 2.37 10.85 -6.82
CA PRO A 284 1.40 10.03 -6.11
C PRO A 284 -0.04 10.40 -6.51
N PRO A 285 -0.93 9.40 -6.67
CA PRO A 285 -2.36 9.64 -6.67
C PRO A 285 -2.85 9.95 -5.23
N LEU A 286 -4.12 10.36 -5.10
CA LEU A 286 -4.76 10.67 -3.80
C LEU A 286 -5.28 9.44 -3.05
N GLY A 287 -5.19 8.24 -3.65
CA GLY A 287 -5.65 7.01 -3.03
C GLY A 287 -4.76 6.52 -1.89
N SER A 288 -5.19 5.42 -1.26
CA SER A 288 -4.36 4.78 -0.24
C SER A 288 -3.08 4.18 -0.84
N GLY A 289 -1.98 4.33 -0.10
CA GLY A 289 -0.76 3.56 -0.31
C GLY A 289 -0.87 2.15 0.27
N TYR A 290 0.25 1.46 0.41
CA TYR A 290 0.31 0.12 0.98
C TYR A 290 0.77 0.10 2.45
N SER A 291 0.42 -0.98 3.14
CA SER A 291 0.77 -1.27 4.53
C SER A 291 2.24 -1.67 4.63
N THR A 292 2.90 -1.10 5.63
CA THR A 292 4.30 -1.39 5.94
C THR A 292 4.48 -2.81 6.49
N LEU A 293 3.49 -3.31 7.25
CA LEU A 293 3.41 -4.70 7.70
C LEU A 293 3.34 -5.66 6.50
N PHE A 294 2.43 -5.41 5.55
CA PHE A 294 2.35 -6.25 4.36
C PHE A 294 3.63 -6.19 3.54
N ALA A 295 4.29 -5.03 3.43
CA ALA A 295 5.55 -4.92 2.70
C ALA A 295 6.63 -5.86 3.26
N LYS A 296 6.77 -5.92 4.60
CA LYS A 296 7.71 -6.84 5.27
C LYS A 296 7.31 -8.30 5.09
N HIS A 297 6.04 -8.64 5.34
CA HIS A 297 5.55 -10.01 5.30
C HIS A 297 5.64 -10.61 3.89
N LEU A 298 5.14 -9.90 2.87
CA LEU A 298 5.09 -10.42 1.50
C LEU A 298 6.49 -10.55 0.91
N ALA A 299 7.38 -9.59 1.17
CA ALA A 299 8.80 -9.71 0.83
C ALA A 299 9.44 -10.96 1.44
N SER A 300 9.00 -11.35 2.64
CA SER A 300 9.46 -12.53 3.37
C SER A 300 8.72 -13.84 2.99
N GLY A 301 7.84 -13.80 1.99
CA GLY A 301 7.03 -14.96 1.58
C GLY A 301 5.94 -15.36 2.57
N ALA A 302 5.50 -14.41 3.39
CA ALA A 302 4.47 -14.59 4.39
C ALA A 302 3.22 -13.78 4.00
N LEU A 303 2.04 -14.38 4.12
CA LEU A 303 0.76 -13.73 3.86
C LEU A 303 -0.04 -13.58 5.17
N PRO A 304 -0.17 -12.37 5.73
CA PRO A 304 -0.99 -12.12 6.91
C PRO A 304 -2.46 -12.45 6.64
N PHE A 305 -3.12 -13.13 7.56
CA PHE A 305 -4.54 -13.45 7.45
C PHE A 305 -5.37 -13.05 8.68
N SER A 306 -4.71 -12.80 9.82
CA SER A 306 -5.37 -12.36 11.04
C SER A 306 -4.39 -11.56 11.90
N GLN A 307 -4.89 -10.49 12.53
CA GLN A 307 -4.14 -9.69 13.48
C GLN A 307 -4.97 -9.51 14.75
N ASP A 308 -4.48 -10.01 15.87
CA ASP A 308 -5.09 -9.88 17.19
C ASP A 308 -4.15 -9.12 18.13
N ILE A 309 -4.60 -8.83 19.35
CA ILE A 309 -3.81 -8.06 20.34
C ILE A 309 -2.49 -8.78 20.65
N ASP A 310 -2.51 -10.10 20.62
CA ASP A 310 -1.38 -10.95 21.01
C ASP A 310 -0.35 -11.09 19.88
N GLY A 311 -0.79 -11.09 18.63
CA GLY A 311 0.07 -11.39 17.49
C GLY A 311 -0.51 -11.18 16.10
N ILE A 312 0.34 -11.45 15.12
CA ILE A 312 0.02 -11.50 13.69
C ILE A 312 0.13 -12.96 13.26
N LYS A 313 -0.96 -13.52 12.73
CA LYS A 313 -0.97 -14.87 12.17
C LYS A 313 -0.76 -14.77 10.67
N THR A 314 0.24 -15.48 10.18
CA THR A 314 0.69 -15.39 8.78
C THR A 314 0.89 -16.77 8.19
N ILE A 315 0.49 -16.95 6.93
CA ILE A 315 0.72 -18.18 6.16
C ILE A 315 2.06 -18.05 5.44
N LEU A 316 3.00 -18.96 5.67
CA LEU A 316 4.23 -19.07 4.91
C LEU A 316 3.96 -19.80 3.61
N ILE A 317 4.30 -19.15 2.48
CA ILE A 317 4.14 -19.70 1.14
C ILE A 317 5.51 -20.12 0.62
N THR A 318 5.69 -21.42 0.46
CA THR A 318 6.90 -22.07 -0.07
C THR A 318 6.61 -22.67 -1.45
N ASP A 319 7.63 -23.09 -2.19
CA ASP A 319 7.42 -23.81 -3.46
C ASP A 319 6.59 -25.08 -3.28
N LYS A 320 6.81 -25.83 -2.20
CA LYS A 320 5.99 -27.01 -1.85
C LYS A 320 4.52 -26.63 -1.65
N THR A 321 4.27 -25.49 -1.02
CA THR A 321 2.91 -24.96 -0.85
C THR A 321 2.29 -24.62 -2.20
N PHE A 322 3.04 -23.94 -3.07
CA PHE A 322 2.59 -23.59 -4.41
C PHE A 322 2.28 -24.83 -5.27
N GLU A 323 3.16 -25.83 -5.28
CA GLU A 323 2.96 -27.09 -5.98
C GLU A 323 1.66 -27.79 -5.54
N ALA A 324 1.44 -27.91 -4.23
CA ALA A 324 0.22 -28.53 -3.70
C ALA A 324 -1.06 -27.75 -4.05
N ILE A 325 -0.97 -26.42 -4.15
CA ILE A 325 -2.07 -25.55 -4.60
C ILE A 325 -2.35 -25.77 -6.08
N GLN A 326 -1.31 -25.92 -6.90
CA GLN A 326 -1.41 -26.13 -8.34
C GLN A 326 -2.00 -27.51 -8.69
N THR A 327 -1.71 -28.54 -7.90
CA THR A 327 -2.30 -29.88 -8.06
C THR A 327 -3.74 -29.96 -7.54
N GLY A 328 -4.19 -28.96 -6.78
CA GLY A 328 -5.50 -28.95 -6.14
C GLY A 328 -5.61 -29.96 -5.00
N THR A 329 -4.49 -30.26 -4.34
CA THR A 329 -4.45 -31.13 -3.17
C THR A 329 -5.15 -30.44 -2.00
N PRO A 330 -6.01 -31.12 -1.20
CA PRO A 330 -6.61 -30.48 -0.04
C PRO A 330 -5.55 -30.16 1.02
N LEU A 331 -5.62 -28.96 1.60
CA LEU A 331 -4.58 -28.39 2.47
C LEU A 331 -5.12 -28.07 3.86
N HIS A 332 -4.39 -28.42 4.91
CA HIS A 332 -4.67 -28.01 6.28
C HIS A 332 -3.69 -26.93 6.75
N LEU A 333 -4.20 -25.92 7.46
CA LEU A 333 -3.38 -24.88 8.06
C LEU A 333 -2.81 -25.36 9.40
N GLN A 334 -1.50 -25.63 9.41
CA GLN A 334 -0.79 -26.09 10.59
C GLN A 334 0.10 -24.97 11.13
N LYS A 335 0.19 -24.82 12.46
CA LYS A 335 1.19 -23.94 13.08
C LYS A 335 2.58 -24.47 12.74
N SER A 336 3.42 -23.60 12.19
CA SER A 336 4.73 -24.00 11.69
C SER A 336 5.82 -23.61 12.68
N THR A 337 6.70 -24.56 12.97
CA THR A 337 8.02 -24.29 13.54
C THR A 337 9.08 -24.19 12.45
N ALA A 338 8.71 -24.37 11.18
CA ALA A 338 9.63 -24.35 10.07
C ALA A 338 10.23 -22.95 9.91
N SER A 339 11.56 -22.88 9.97
CA SER A 339 12.32 -21.65 9.80
C SER A 339 12.73 -21.55 8.33
N THR A 340 11.94 -20.87 7.51
CA THR A 340 12.42 -20.41 6.20
C THR A 340 13.35 -19.21 6.39
N PRO A 341 14.28 -18.91 5.46
CA PRO A 341 15.13 -17.72 5.57
C PRO A 341 14.31 -16.43 5.67
N GLY A 342 13.21 -16.33 4.91
CA GLY A 342 12.27 -15.22 4.99
C GLY A 342 11.55 -15.12 6.34
N ALA A 343 11.11 -16.25 6.92
CA ALA A 343 10.49 -16.26 8.25
C ALA A 343 11.49 -15.88 9.36
N ALA A 344 12.71 -16.40 9.30
CA ALA A 344 13.80 -16.06 10.20
C ALA A 344 14.12 -14.56 10.10
N PHE A 345 14.25 -14.03 8.88
CA PHE A 345 14.43 -12.62 8.63
C PHE A 345 13.30 -11.77 9.23
N LEU A 346 12.05 -12.12 8.94
CA LEU A 346 10.88 -11.40 9.45
C LEU A 346 10.83 -11.37 10.98
N ALA A 347 11.24 -12.47 11.63
CA ALA A 347 11.33 -12.56 13.09
C ALA A 347 12.43 -11.67 13.70
N THR A 348 13.45 -11.28 12.94
CA THR A 348 14.49 -10.32 13.39
C THR A 348 14.08 -8.86 13.24
N LEU A 349 13.05 -8.57 12.44
CA LEU A 349 12.64 -7.19 12.18
C LEU A 349 11.90 -6.58 13.37
N PRO A 350 12.00 -5.26 13.57
CA PRO A 350 11.12 -4.56 14.49
C PRO A 350 9.66 -4.86 14.14
N SER A 351 8.92 -5.38 15.12
CA SER A 351 7.50 -5.71 14.98
C SER A 351 6.73 -5.15 16.17
N ALA A 352 5.53 -4.65 15.89
CA ALA A 352 4.60 -4.21 16.92
C ALA A 352 3.92 -5.37 17.65
N ARG A 353 3.98 -6.59 17.12
CA ARG A 353 3.27 -7.76 17.68
C ARG A 353 4.08 -9.04 17.49
N THR A 354 3.75 -10.06 18.28
CA THR A 354 4.38 -11.37 18.14
C THR A 354 3.94 -12.04 16.83
N LEU A 355 4.82 -12.80 16.19
CA LEU A 355 4.52 -13.46 14.92
C LEU A 355 4.17 -14.93 15.16
N SER A 356 3.03 -15.38 14.60
CA SER A 356 2.65 -16.79 14.56
C SER A 356 2.66 -17.27 13.11
N PHE A 357 3.62 -18.13 12.80
CA PHE A 357 3.78 -18.71 11.48
C PHE A 357 2.90 -19.95 11.31
N HIS A 358 2.26 -20.06 10.16
CA HIS A 358 1.48 -21.22 9.75
C HIS A 358 1.93 -21.68 8.37
N THR A 359 1.86 -22.97 8.10
CA THR A 359 2.13 -23.56 6.78
C THR A 359 0.92 -24.36 6.33
N LEU A 360 0.71 -24.45 5.01
CA LEU A 360 -0.31 -25.30 4.43
C LEU A 360 0.30 -26.66 4.08
N VAL A 361 -0.22 -27.71 4.69
CA VAL A 361 0.26 -29.08 4.52
C VAL A 361 -0.86 -29.93 3.92
N PRO A 362 -0.59 -30.83 2.96
CA PRO A 362 -1.59 -31.77 2.44
C PRO A 362 -2.30 -32.53 3.56
N SER A 363 -3.64 -32.56 3.53
CA SER A 363 -4.46 -33.27 4.51
C SER A 363 -5.74 -33.75 3.86
N LEU A 364 -6.21 -34.95 4.19
CA LEU A 364 -7.48 -35.50 3.68
C LEU A 364 -8.69 -35.02 4.49
N GLU A 365 -8.47 -34.57 5.73
CA GLU A 365 -9.55 -34.37 6.71
C GLU A 365 -10.09 -32.93 6.74
N SER A 366 -9.31 -31.96 6.28
CA SER A 366 -9.71 -30.56 6.37
C SER A 366 -9.11 -29.70 5.26
N ASN A 367 -9.87 -28.67 4.86
CA ASN A 367 -9.50 -27.76 3.80
C ASN A 367 -9.46 -26.32 4.30
N SER A 368 -8.26 -25.79 4.47
CA SER A 368 -7.94 -24.40 4.85
C SER A 368 -7.63 -23.51 3.65
N LEU A 369 -7.81 -24.02 2.42
CA LEU A 369 -7.71 -23.22 1.20
C LEU A 369 -8.61 -21.98 1.22
N PRO A 370 -9.86 -22.01 1.77
CA PRO A 370 -10.67 -20.80 1.85
C PRO A 370 -9.98 -19.64 2.58
N THR A 371 -9.21 -19.91 3.65
CA THR A 371 -8.46 -18.89 4.39
C THR A 371 -7.36 -18.27 3.53
N LEU A 372 -6.65 -19.10 2.74
CA LEU A 372 -5.64 -18.60 1.80
C LEU A 372 -6.29 -17.71 0.73
N LEU A 373 -7.34 -18.20 0.08
CA LEU A 373 -8.03 -17.46 -0.99
C LEU A 373 -8.67 -16.16 -0.46
N GLN A 374 -9.20 -16.17 0.76
CA GLN A 374 -9.68 -14.98 1.45
C GLN A 374 -8.55 -13.98 1.70
N SER A 375 -7.39 -14.44 2.14
CA SER A 375 -6.23 -13.58 2.36
C SER A 375 -5.77 -12.93 1.05
N ILE A 376 -5.72 -13.70 -0.04
CA ILE A 376 -5.40 -13.20 -1.38
C ILE A 376 -6.44 -12.18 -1.87
N ALA A 377 -7.73 -12.48 -1.74
CA ALA A 377 -8.82 -11.58 -2.12
C ALA A 377 -8.81 -10.27 -1.31
N SER A 378 -8.32 -10.33 -0.07
CA SER A 378 -8.26 -9.17 0.84
C SER A 378 -7.09 -8.21 0.58
N LEU A 379 -6.09 -8.61 -0.22
CA LEU A 379 -4.84 -7.85 -0.42
C LEU A 379 -5.06 -6.38 -0.81
N PRO A 380 -5.90 -6.06 -1.81
CA PRO A 380 -6.12 -4.67 -2.22
C PRO A 380 -6.77 -3.81 -1.14
N PHE A 381 -7.41 -4.44 -0.14
CA PHE A 381 -8.16 -3.75 0.89
C PHE A 381 -7.32 -3.54 2.15
N THR A 382 -6.77 -4.60 2.71
CA THR A 382 -6.09 -4.57 4.01
C THR A 382 -4.79 -3.77 4.02
N GLY A 383 -3.99 -3.92 2.97
CA GLY A 383 -2.61 -3.43 2.96
C GLY A 383 -2.15 -2.88 1.63
N GLY A 384 -3.05 -2.70 0.67
CA GLY A 384 -2.68 -2.31 -0.69
C GLY A 384 -1.71 -3.30 -1.35
N LEU A 385 -1.20 -2.92 -2.52
CA LEU A 385 -0.34 -3.78 -3.32
C LEU A 385 1.12 -3.34 -3.18
N VAL A 386 1.90 -4.15 -2.47
CA VAL A 386 3.29 -3.85 -2.08
C VAL A 386 4.28 -3.98 -3.24
N PRO A 387 5.44 -3.30 -3.19
CA PRO A 387 6.45 -3.37 -4.25
C PRO A 387 7.16 -4.71 -4.36
N LEU A 388 7.33 -5.42 -3.25
CA LEU A 388 8.23 -6.57 -3.15
C LEU A 388 7.49 -7.78 -2.59
N ALA A 389 7.71 -8.95 -3.19
CA ALA A 389 7.19 -10.23 -2.71
C ALA A 389 8.13 -11.39 -3.07
N SER A 390 8.06 -12.49 -2.32
CA SER A 390 8.81 -13.70 -2.67
C SER A 390 8.26 -14.38 -3.93
N SER A 391 9.11 -15.09 -4.67
CA SER A 391 8.70 -15.79 -5.90
C SER A 391 7.53 -16.78 -5.69
N PRO A 392 7.56 -17.70 -4.69
CA PRO A 392 6.48 -18.68 -4.50
C PRO A 392 5.13 -18.02 -4.17
N LEU A 393 5.16 -16.92 -3.43
CA LEU A 393 3.97 -16.14 -3.11
C LEU A 393 3.37 -15.50 -4.37
N ILE A 394 4.21 -14.88 -5.21
CA ILE A 394 3.77 -14.27 -6.47
C ILE A 394 3.11 -15.31 -7.37
N GLN A 395 3.72 -16.49 -7.50
CA GLN A 395 3.20 -17.58 -8.31
C GLN A 395 1.86 -18.11 -7.77
N THR A 396 1.75 -18.27 -6.46
CA THR A 396 0.51 -18.69 -5.79
C THR A 396 -0.63 -17.71 -6.04
N VAL A 397 -0.39 -16.41 -5.83
CA VAL A 397 -1.39 -15.36 -6.07
C VAL A 397 -1.78 -15.30 -7.55
N ARG A 398 -0.80 -15.42 -8.45
CA ARG A 398 -1.03 -15.43 -9.89
C ARG A 398 -1.90 -16.61 -10.30
N PHE A 399 -1.61 -17.80 -9.81
CA PHE A 399 -2.40 -18.99 -10.10
C PHE A 399 -3.85 -18.83 -9.64
N ALA A 400 -4.07 -18.39 -8.40
CA ALA A 400 -5.40 -18.20 -7.83
C ALA A 400 -6.23 -17.11 -8.53
N THR A 401 -5.60 -16.09 -9.12
CA THR A 401 -6.32 -14.91 -9.67
C THR A 401 -6.36 -14.85 -11.20
N SER A 402 -5.55 -15.65 -11.90
CA SER A 402 -5.45 -15.63 -13.36
C SER A 402 -6.44 -16.52 -14.10
N ALA A 403 -7.12 -17.44 -13.40
CA ALA A 403 -7.94 -18.47 -14.04
C ALA A 403 -7.16 -19.34 -15.04
N GLY A 404 -5.84 -19.46 -14.87
CA GLY A 404 -4.95 -20.13 -15.83
C GLY A 404 -4.77 -19.38 -17.15
N LEU A 405 -5.27 -18.15 -17.26
CA LEU A 405 -5.19 -17.35 -18.48
C LEU A 405 -3.90 -16.50 -18.52
N PRO A 406 -3.32 -16.28 -19.71
CA PRO A 406 -2.20 -15.36 -19.87
C PRO A 406 -2.65 -13.91 -19.59
N PRO A 407 -1.74 -13.03 -19.11
CA PRO A 407 -2.05 -11.64 -18.82
C PRO A 407 -2.45 -10.85 -20.08
N GLY A 408 -1.80 -11.11 -21.22
CA GLY A 408 -2.01 -10.36 -22.45
C GLY A 408 -1.82 -8.85 -22.22
N ARG A 409 -2.75 -8.02 -22.69
CA ARG A 409 -2.73 -6.55 -22.52
C ARG A 409 -3.33 -6.05 -21.20
N LEU A 410 -3.40 -6.89 -20.16
CA LEU A 410 -4.06 -6.57 -18.88
C LEU A 410 -3.65 -5.20 -18.31
N LEU A 411 -2.35 -4.93 -18.17
CA LEU A 411 -1.85 -3.66 -17.62
C LEU A 411 -2.33 -2.46 -18.45
N GLN A 412 -2.20 -2.54 -19.78
CA GLN A 412 -2.63 -1.46 -20.67
C GLN A 412 -4.14 -1.22 -20.59
N ARG A 413 -4.95 -2.28 -20.47
CA ARG A 413 -6.41 -2.18 -20.37
C ARG A 413 -6.87 -1.64 -19.02
N LEU A 414 -6.21 -1.99 -17.92
CA LEU A 414 -6.47 -1.40 -16.60
C LEU A 414 -6.12 0.09 -16.57
N ASP A 415 -5.02 0.52 -17.21
CA ASP A 415 -4.68 1.95 -17.32
C ASP A 415 -5.70 2.73 -18.19
N ALA A 416 -6.29 2.08 -19.20
CA ALA A 416 -7.43 2.66 -19.93
C ALA A 416 -8.68 2.79 -19.03
N LEU A 417 -8.88 1.86 -18.09
CA LEU A 417 -9.99 1.93 -17.14
C LEU A 417 -9.77 3.06 -16.10
N VAL A 418 -8.54 3.24 -15.64
CA VAL A 418 -8.13 4.41 -14.83
C VAL A 418 -8.51 5.71 -15.53
N GLU A 419 -8.13 5.88 -16.81
CA GLU A 419 -8.48 7.08 -17.57
C GLU A 419 -10.00 7.25 -17.73
N LYS A 420 -10.73 6.16 -18.00
CA LYS A 420 -12.20 6.20 -18.10
C LYS A 420 -12.84 6.73 -16.81
N VAL A 421 -12.40 6.25 -15.64
CA VAL A 421 -12.90 6.73 -14.34
C VAL A 421 -12.43 8.17 -14.05
N HIS A 422 -11.20 8.53 -14.45
CA HIS A 422 -10.72 9.92 -14.36
C HIS A 422 -11.59 10.90 -15.15
N ARG A 423 -11.93 10.57 -16.40
CA ARG A 423 -12.80 11.40 -17.27
C ARG A 423 -14.20 11.57 -16.72
N HIS A 424 -14.68 10.63 -15.90
CA HIS A 424 -15.98 10.76 -15.22
C HIS A 424 -15.96 11.85 -14.14
N THR A 425 -14.81 12.10 -13.48
CA THR A 425 -14.65 13.16 -12.48
C THR A 425 -13.26 13.82 -12.53
N PRO A 426 -12.95 14.60 -13.59
CA PRO A 426 -11.61 15.14 -13.81
C PRO A 426 -11.22 16.20 -12.77
N HIS A 427 -12.20 16.93 -12.23
CA HIS A 427 -11.99 17.99 -11.24
C HIS A 427 -11.40 17.49 -9.91
N LEU A 428 -11.50 16.20 -9.62
CA LEU A 428 -10.98 15.62 -8.37
C LEU A 428 -9.48 15.30 -8.44
N ARG A 429 -8.89 15.17 -9.65
CA ARG A 429 -7.47 14.83 -9.86
C ARG A 429 -6.97 13.61 -9.04
N LEU A 430 -7.84 12.62 -8.85
CA LEU A 430 -7.58 11.47 -7.96
C LEU A 430 -6.33 10.67 -8.35
N PHE A 431 -6.06 10.53 -9.64
CA PHE A 431 -5.04 9.62 -10.16
C PHE A 431 -3.67 10.29 -10.37
N GLY A 432 -3.45 11.46 -9.78
CA GLY A 432 -2.23 12.23 -9.93
C GLY A 432 -2.13 12.96 -11.29
N PRO A 433 -1.01 13.67 -11.52
CA PRO A 433 -0.87 14.59 -12.65
C PRO A 433 -0.63 13.90 -13.99
N LEU A 434 -0.34 12.59 -14.02
CA LEU A 434 -0.11 11.85 -15.27
C LEU A 434 -1.31 11.94 -16.24
N LEU A 435 -2.53 12.01 -15.70
CA LEU A 435 -3.77 12.10 -16.49
C LEU A 435 -4.17 13.54 -16.84
N ASP A 436 -3.42 14.54 -16.39
CA ASP A 436 -3.68 15.92 -16.78
C ASP A 436 -3.48 16.09 -18.30
N ASN A 437 -4.34 16.91 -18.93
CA ASN A 437 -4.29 17.16 -20.38
C ASN A 437 -2.91 17.61 -20.88
N ASN A 438 -2.16 18.35 -20.04
CA ASN A 438 -0.82 18.83 -20.35
C ASN A 438 0.23 17.69 -20.46
N ASN A 439 -0.08 16.51 -19.90
CA ASN A 439 0.80 15.35 -19.85
C ASN A 439 0.37 14.23 -20.81
N ALA A 440 -0.54 14.51 -21.76
CA ALA A 440 -1.05 13.51 -22.71
C ALA A 440 0.06 12.76 -23.49
N GLY A 441 1.16 13.44 -23.83
CA GLY A 441 2.31 12.81 -24.49
C GLY A 441 3.06 11.81 -23.59
N ILE A 442 3.14 12.08 -22.27
CA ILE A 442 3.75 11.17 -21.29
C ILE A 442 2.82 9.95 -21.10
N LEU A 443 1.51 10.18 -20.97
CA LEU A 443 0.51 9.12 -20.85
C LEU A 443 0.51 8.19 -22.08
N PHE A 444 0.63 8.75 -23.30
CA PHE A 444 0.73 7.95 -24.52
C PHE A 444 1.95 7.02 -24.51
N ARG A 445 3.12 7.55 -24.13
CA ARG A 445 4.36 6.77 -24.02
C ARG A 445 4.26 5.67 -22.97
N GLU A 446 3.64 5.97 -21.83
CA GLU A 446 3.38 4.96 -20.80
C GLU A 446 2.53 3.82 -21.36
N ARG A 447 1.46 4.12 -22.11
CA ARG A 447 0.61 3.08 -22.73
C ARG A 447 1.29 2.27 -23.81
N GLU A 448 2.13 2.90 -24.62
CA GLU A 448 2.94 2.21 -25.61
C GLU A 448 3.90 1.23 -24.92
N ARG A 449 4.54 1.68 -23.83
CA ARG A 449 5.41 0.87 -22.99
C ARG A 449 4.67 -0.32 -22.36
N LEU A 450 3.48 -0.12 -21.82
CA LEU A 450 2.61 -1.21 -21.33
C LEU A 450 2.22 -2.19 -22.44
N GLY A 451 2.01 -1.69 -23.67
CA GLY A 451 1.76 -2.53 -24.84
C GLY A 451 2.96 -3.40 -25.21
N LYS A 452 4.19 -2.87 -25.10
CA LYS A 452 5.44 -3.61 -25.32
C LYS A 452 5.67 -4.67 -24.24
N LEU A 453 5.42 -4.32 -22.97
CA LEU A 453 5.46 -5.28 -21.86
C LEU A 453 4.53 -6.47 -22.09
N ALA A 454 3.31 -6.24 -22.58
CA ALA A 454 2.36 -7.31 -22.90
C ALA A 454 2.91 -8.29 -23.95
N THR A 455 3.69 -7.81 -24.93
CA THR A 455 4.29 -8.66 -25.97
C THR A 455 5.56 -9.39 -25.52
N GLY A 456 5.98 -9.25 -24.26
CA GLY A 456 7.24 -9.80 -23.77
C GLY A 456 8.48 -9.09 -24.33
N ALA A 457 8.31 -7.92 -24.95
CA ALA A 457 9.45 -7.12 -25.38
C ALA A 457 10.19 -6.64 -24.13
N THR A 458 11.47 -6.97 -24.03
CA THR A 458 12.32 -6.62 -22.88
C THR A 458 12.36 -5.10 -22.72
N THR A 459 11.58 -4.63 -21.76
CA THR A 459 11.59 -3.24 -21.32
C THR A 459 11.79 -3.27 -19.82
N ASP A 460 12.92 -2.75 -19.37
CA ASP A 460 13.20 -2.65 -17.95
C ASP A 460 12.22 -1.65 -17.33
N ASP A 461 11.28 -2.17 -16.54
CA ASP A 461 10.29 -1.40 -15.81
C ASP A 461 10.82 -1.16 -14.39
N SER A 462 11.07 0.10 -14.03
CA SER A 462 11.61 0.43 -12.71
C SER A 462 10.59 0.10 -11.61
N ILE A 463 11.06 -0.18 -10.39
CA ILE A 463 10.16 -0.46 -9.27
C ILE A 463 9.23 0.74 -8.96
N GLY A 464 9.70 1.97 -9.21
CA GLY A 464 8.90 3.18 -9.06
C GLY A 464 7.76 3.29 -10.09
N ASP A 465 8.00 2.89 -11.35
CA ASP A 465 6.96 2.83 -12.37
C ASP A 465 5.85 1.82 -12.00
N LYS A 466 6.28 0.64 -11.54
CA LYS A 466 5.40 -0.44 -11.08
C LYS A 466 4.54 -0.01 -9.91
N VAL A 467 5.12 0.58 -8.88
CA VAL A 467 4.37 1.04 -7.69
C VAL A 467 3.43 2.19 -8.01
N ALA A 468 3.88 3.19 -8.78
CA ALA A 468 3.02 4.30 -9.15
C ALA A 468 1.79 3.83 -9.93
N ARG A 469 1.94 2.81 -10.79
CA ARG A 469 0.83 2.14 -11.47
C ARG A 469 -0.10 1.43 -10.48
N MET A 470 0.44 0.67 -9.53
CA MET A 470 -0.37 -0.02 -8.52
C MET A 470 -1.14 0.96 -7.63
N HIS A 471 -0.52 2.08 -7.23
CA HIS A 471 -1.22 3.14 -6.48
C HIS A 471 -2.41 3.71 -7.27
N ARG A 472 -2.27 3.91 -8.59
CA ARG A 472 -3.39 4.32 -9.45
C ARG A 472 -4.48 3.25 -9.51
N TYR A 473 -4.13 1.97 -9.51
CA TYR A 473 -5.11 0.88 -9.49
C TYR A 473 -5.84 0.78 -8.15
N ILE A 474 -5.16 0.96 -7.02
CA ILE A 474 -5.83 1.05 -5.72
C ILE A 474 -6.78 2.24 -5.68
N THR A 475 -6.33 3.41 -6.13
CA THR A 475 -7.20 4.61 -6.25
C THR A 475 -8.41 4.34 -7.15
N LEU A 476 -8.24 3.54 -8.21
CA LEU A 476 -9.33 3.13 -9.10
C LEU A 476 -10.36 2.29 -8.34
N LEU A 477 -9.92 1.30 -7.57
CA LEU A 477 -10.81 0.45 -6.78
C LEU A 477 -11.58 1.26 -5.74
N GLU A 478 -10.90 2.11 -4.97
CA GLU A 478 -11.52 3.00 -3.98
C GLU A 478 -12.59 3.89 -4.62
N ARG A 479 -12.30 4.41 -5.82
CA ARG A 479 -13.24 5.25 -6.56
C ARG A 479 -14.41 4.46 -7.13
N LEU A 480 -14.17 3.27 -7.67
CA LEU A 480 -15.24 2.42 -8.20
C LEU A 480 -16.21 2.00 -7.10
N MET A 481 -15.72 1.66 -5.91
CA MET A 481 -16.55 1.40 -4.73
C MET A 481 -17.44 2.61 -4.38
N CYS A 482 -16.90 3.84 -4.43
CA CYS A 482 -17.71 5.04 -4.18
C CYS A 482 -18.81 5.28 -5.21
N LEU A 483 -18.68 4.69 -6.39
CA LEU A 483 -19.64 4.85 -7.48
C LEU A 483 -20.70 3.74 -7.50
N VAL A 484 -20.59 2.70 -6.67
CA VAL A 484 -21.57 1.59 -6.64
C VAL A 484 -22.96 2.15 -6.34
N PRO A 485 -23.97 1.91 -7.21
CA PRO A 485 -25.32 2.38 -6.98
C PRO A 485 -26.01 1.54 -5.90
N ASP A 486 -27.02 2.11 -5.25
CA ASP A 486 -27.98 1.41 -4.39
C ASP A 486 -27.41 0.68 -3.15
N VAL A 487 -26.12 0.90 -2.82
CA VAL A 487 -25.48 0.36 -1.63
C VAL A 487 -24.95 1.51 -0.77
N GLU A 488 -25.19 1.44 0.54
CA GLU A 488 -24.66 2.46 1.45
C GLU A 488 -23.13 2.41 1.46
N PRO A 489 -22.42 3.56 1.46
CA PRO A 489 -20.95 3.59 1.43
C PRO A 489 -20.25 2.77 2.52
N ARG A 490 -20.95 2.52 3.65
CA ARG A 490 -20.47 1.69 4.76
C ARG A 490 -20.47 0.20 4.44
N ASP A 491 -21.42 -0.25 3.63
CA ASP A 491 -21.63 -1.66 3.32
C ASP A 491 -20.95 -2.07 2.00
N VAL A 492 -20.67 -1.12 1.10
CA VAL A 492 -20.02 -1.40 -0.19
C VAL A 492 -18.73 -2.20 -0.01
N LEU A 493 -17.89 -1.81 0.95
CA LEU A 493 -16.60 -2.47 1.15
C LEU A 493 -16.79 -3.96 1.50
N ALA A 494 -17.69 -4.27 2.43
CA ALA A 494 -17.95 -5.65 2.84
C ALA A 494 -18.53 -6.48 1.67
N GLN A 495 -19.50 -5.93 0.93
CA GLN A 495 -20.10 -6.61 -0.22
C GLN A 495 -19.08 -6.84 -1.35
N VAL A 496 -18.23 -5.86 -1.65
CA VAL A 496 -17.18 -6.00 -2.66
C VAL A 496 -16.12 -7.00 -2.23
N GLN A 497 -15.75 -7.03 -0.94
CA GLN A 497 -14.82 -8.03 -0.41
C GLN A 497 -15.36 -9.45 -0.55
N GLU A 498 -16.63 -9.67 -0.21
CA GLU A 498 -17.29 -10.98 -0.34
C GLU A 498 -17.42 -11.40 -1.81
N ALA A 499 -17.87 -10.51 -2.68
CA ALA A 499 -17.92 -10.78 -4.12
C ALA A 499 -16.53 -11.05 -4.71
N THR A 500 -15.49 -10.33 -4.24
CA THR A 500 -14.09 -10.57 -4.66
C THR A 500 -13.62 -11.96 -4.25
N LEU A 501 -13.97 -12.41 -3.04
CA LEU A 501 -13.66 -13.77 -2.59
C LEU A 501 -14.29 -14.82 -3.53
N CYS A 502 -15.56 -14.66 -3.87
CA CYS A 502 -16.25 -15.54 -4.82
C CYS A 502 -15.57 -15.55 -6.20
N GLU A 503 -15.16 -14.39 -6.71
CA GLU A 503 -14.43 -14.26 -7.99
C GLU A 503 -13.05 -14.93 -7.94
N VAL A 504 -12.30 -14.78 -6.85
CA VAL A 504 -11.00 -15.45 -6.66
C VAL A 504 -11.17 -16.97 -6.55
N GLN A 505 -12.19 -17.45 -5.84
CA GLN A 505 -12.50 -18.88 -5.74
C GLN A 505 -12.86 -19.48 -7.10
N ARG A 506 -13.71 -18.81 -7.88
CA ARG A 506 -14.05 -19.22 -9.25
C ARG A 506 -12.80 -19.27 -10.12
N SER A 507 -12.00 -18.21 -10.09
CA SER A 507 -10.76 -18.12 -10.85
C SER A 507 -9.77 -19.24 -10.48
N TYR A 508 -9.64 -19.58 -9.20
CA TYR A 508 -8.82 -20.71 -8.79
C TYR A 508 -9.32 -22.05 -9.34
N HIS A 509 -10.63 -22.29 -9.32
CA HIS A 509 -11.23 -23.51 -9.86
C HIS A 509 -11.03 -23.64 -11.39
N ASP A 510 -11.18 -22.53 -12.12
CA ASP A 510 -10.91 -22.47 -13.55
C ASP A 510 -9.43 -22.78 -13.85
N ALA A 511 -8.51 -22.21 -13.06
CA ALA A 511 -7.08 -22.48 -13.19
C ALA A 511 -6.74 -23.96 -12.96
N LEU A 512 -7.35 -24.60 -11.94
CA LEU A 512 -7.20 -26.03 -11.70
C LEU A 512 -7.73 -26.87 -12.86
N THR A 513 -8.86 -26.49 -13.43
CA THR A 513 -9.47 -27.20 -14.56
C THR A 513 -8.54 -27.17 -15.77
N LEU A 514 -8.00 -26.00 -16.11
CA LEU A 514 -7.01 -25.87 -17.20
C LEU A 514 -5.71 -26.62 -16.91
N ALA A 515 -5.21 -26.57 -15.67
CA ALA A 515 -4.00 -27.30 -15.28
C ALA A 515 -4.17 -28.82 -15.42
N ARG A 516 -5.33 -29.36 -15.04
CA ARG A 516 -5.65 -30.80 -15.19
C ARG A 516 -5.75 -31.20 -16.66
N LEU A 517 -6.35 -30.37 -17.50
CA LEU A 517 -6.40 -30.61 -18.95
C LEU A 517 -5.00 -30.59 -19.58
N ALA A 518 -4.11 -29.73 -19.11
CA ALA A 518 -2.73 -29.66 -19.60
C ALA A 518 -1.87 -30.87 -19.20
N LEU A 519 -2.20 -31.55 -18.10
CA LEU A 519 -1.50 -32.76 -17.65
C LEU A 519 -1.99 -34.04 -18.34
N GLN A 520 -3.13 -34.00 -19.01
CA GLN A 520 -3.56 -35.16 -19.80
C GLN A 520 -2.57 -35.34 -20.95
N PRO A 521 -1.88 -36.50 -21.05
CA PRO A 521 -1.01 -36.76 -22.20
C PRO A 521 -1.87 -36.57 -23.45
N PRO A 522 -1.36 -35.90 -24.50
CA PRO A 522 -2.09 -35.74 -25.74
C PRO A 522 -2.50 -37.14 -26.17
N CYS A 523 -3.80 -37.44 -26.07
CA CYS A 523 -4.33 -38.76 -26.35
C CYS A 523 -3.95 -39.08 -27.78
N LEU A 524 -3.02 -40.01 -27.94
CA LEU A 524 -2.42 -40.41 -29.19
C LEU A 524 -3.41 -41.34 -29.92
N ASP A 525 -4.64 -40.88 -30.11
CA ASP A 525 -5.69 -41.55 -30.89
C ASP A 525 -5.43 -41.35 -32.40
N TYR A 526 -4.19 -41.61 -32.81
CA TYR A 526 -3.75 -41.73 -34.21
C TYR A 526 -3.30 -43.16 -34.51
N TYR A 527 -4.15 -44.12 -34.19
CA TYR A 527 -4.26 -45.40 -34.89
C TYR A 527 -5.76 -45.70 -34.91
N THR A 528 -6.52 -45.40 -35.96
CA THR A 528 -6.82 -46.34 -37.05
C THR A 528 -7.79 -45.57 -37.96
N SER A 529 -7.44 -45.17 -39.18
CA SER A 529 -7.81 -45.90 -40.40
C SER A 529 -7.14 -45.20 -41.60
N PRO A 530 -6.54 -45.94 -42.55
CA PRO A 530 -6.09 -45.35 -43.80
C PRO A 530 -7.29 -44.74 -44.56
N PRO A 531 -7.16 -43.53 -45.14
CA PRO A 531 -8.20 -42.99 -46.00
C PRO A 531 -8.29 -43.85 -47.26
N THR A 532 -9.36 -44.62 -47.39
CA THR A 532 -9.72 -45.28 -48.65
C THR A 532 -10.03 -44.19 -49.68
N THR A 533 -9.05 -43.90 -50.53
CA THR A 533 -9.20 -43.03 -51.70
C THR A 533 -10.24 -43.65 -52.64
N THR A 534 -11.46 -43.11 -52.62
CA THR A 534 -12.40 -43.30 -53.72
C THR A 534 -12.23 -42.11 -54.66
N THR A 535 -11.49 -42.39 -55.72
CA THR A 535 -11.18 -41.51 -56.83
C THR A 535 -12.45 -41.18 -57.61
N THR A 536 -12.92 -39.93 -57.52
CA THR A 536 -13.75 -39.32 -58.58
C THR A 536 -13.03 -38.10 -59.10
N ALA A 537 -12.60 -38.23 -60.35
CA ALA A 537 -11.87 -37.25 -61.14
C ALA A 537 -12.73 -36.00 -61.42
N ALA A 538 -12.14 -34.81 -61.26
CA ALA A 538 -12.58 -33.60 -61.94
C ALA A 538 -11.42 -32.61 -62.14
N ALA A 539 -11.00 -32.54 -63.41
CA ALA A 539 -10.49 -31.39 -64.15
C ALA A 539 -9.48 -30.41 -63.52
N LEU A 540 -8.27 -30.49 -64.07
CA LEU A 540 -7.15 -29.56 -63.99
C LEU A 540 -7.50 -28.16 -64.53
N THR A 541 -7.12 -27.11 -63.80
CA THR A 541 -6.80 -25.79 -64.37
C THR A 541 -5.44 -25.32 -63.81
N PRO A 542 -4.46 -24.94 -64.65
CA PRO A 542 -3.15 -24.50 -64.20
C PRO A 542 -3.11 -22.98 -64.03
N HIS A 543 -2.83 -22.49 -62.81
CA HIS A 543 -2.50 -21.10 -62.58
C HIS A 543 -1.02 -20.90 -62.23
N THR A 544 -0.46 -19.96 -62.98
CA THR A 544 0.92 -19.50 -63.10
C THR A 544 1.46 -18.79 -61.85
N PRO A 545 2.78 -18.83 -61.61
CA PRO A 545 3.42 -18.09 -60.51
C PRO A 545 3.70 -16.62 -60.89
N PRO A 546 3.52 -15.66 -59.96
CA PRO A 546 3.87 -14.26 -60.21
C PRO A 546 5.39 -14.01 -60.08
N PRO A 547 5.98 -13.12 -60.90
CA PRO A 547 7.42 -12.91 -60.96
C PRO A 547 7.95 -11.95 -59.88
N LYS A 548 9.16 -12.28 -59.43
CA LYS A 548 10.07 -11.45 -58.64
C LYS A 548 10.42 -10.16 -59.41
N ARG A 549 10.20 -8.99 -58.80
CA ARG A 549 10.82 -7.73 -59.24
C ARG A 549 11.94 -7.32 -58.28
N HIS A 550 13.16 -7.40 -58.78
CA HIS A 550 14.31 -6.64 -58.31
C HIS A 550 14.15 -5.18 -58.74
N SER A 551 14.49 -4.24 -57.86
CA SER A 551 14.95 -2.90 -58.25
C SER A 551 15.85 -2.32 -57.16
N ARG A 552 17.16 -2.33 -57.44
CA ARG A 552 18.18 -1.46 -56.86
C ARG A 552 18.15 -0.14 -57.63
N SER A 553 18.26 1.01 -56.94
CA SER A 553 18.98 2.24 -57.34
C SER A 553 18.50 3.40 -56.45
N SER A 554 19.29 3.82 -55.46
CA SER A 554 20.15 5.02 -55.48
C SER A 554 19.43 6.35 -55.19
N LEU A 555 19.87 7.00 -54.10
CA LEU A 555 19.84 8.44 -53.77
C LEU A 555 20.31 9.32 -54.98
N PRO A 556 20.13 10.67 -55.02
CA PRO A 556 20.16 11.58 -53.86
C PRO A 556 19.33 12.91 -53.92
N ARG A 557 19.33 13.60 -52.76
CA ARG A 557 19.41 15.06 -52.51
C ARG A 557 18.41 16.09 -53.11
N MET A 558 17.95 16.91 -52.16
CA MET A 558 17.85 18.38 -52.14
C MET A 558 16.60 19.12 -52.67
N HIS A 559 16.04 19.91 -51.73
CA HIS A 559 15.33 21.19 -51.77
C HIS A 559 14.58 21.62 -53.05
N HIS A 560 13.31 22.01 -52.88
CA HIS A 560 12.94 23.42 -52.74
C HIS A 560 11.49 23.61 -52.28
N ARG A 561 11.32 24.54 -51.32
CA ARG A 561 10.07 25.29 -51.08
C ARG A 561 9.73 26.05 -52.37
N THR A 562 8.45 26.05 -52.76
CA THR A 562 7.65 27.28 -52.97
C THR A 562 6.18 26.93 -53.18
N SER A 563 5.37 27.72 -52.50
CA SER A 563 3.92 27.91 -52.58
C SER A 563 3.44 28.40 -53.94
N THR A 564 2.29 27.91 -54.42
CA THR A 564 1.27 28.72 -55.13
C THR A 564 -0.05 27.97 -55.29
N SER A 565 -1.10 28.55 -54.68
CA SER A 565 -2.46 28.80 -55.17
C SER A 565 -3.21 27.84 -56.10
N SER A 566 -4.52 27.80 -55.80
CA SER A 566 -5.68 27.58 -56.69
C SER A 566 -5.92 26.17 -57.25
N SER A 567 -7.03 25.56 -56.84
CA SER A 567 -8.30 25.75 -57.54
C SER A 567 -9.39 24.96 -56.85
N SER A 568 -10.54 25.62 -56.69
CA SER A 568 -11.79 25.02 -56.32
C SER A 568 -12.26 24.08 -57.44
N ALA A 569 -12.41 22.81 -57.13
CA ALA A 569 -13.27 21.92 -57.89
C ALA A 569 -14.29 21.35 -56.91
N TRP A 570 -15.53 21.81 -57.06
CA TRP A 570 -16.68 21.22 -56.41
C TRP A 570 -16.87 19.84 -57.03
N GLN A 571 -16.41 18.79 -56.34
CA GLN A 571 -16.80 17.43 -56.63
C GLN A 571 -17.76 16.97 -55.55
N THR A 572 -19.02 16.87 -55.97
CA THR A 572 -20.13 16.21 -55.29
C THR A 572 -19.75 14.75 -55.06
N ALA A 573 -19.14 14.47 -53.91
CA ALA A 573 -18.85 13.12 -53.48
C ALA A 573 -20.12 12.49 -52.91
N THR A 574 -20.66 11.53 -53.65
CA THR A 574 -21.66 10.56 -53.21
C THR A 574 -21.21 9.92 -51.89
N PRO A 575 -22.06 9.85 -50.85
CA PRO A 575 -21.70 9.18 -49.60
C PRO A 575 -21.62 7.67 -49.82
N SER A 576 -20.42 7.16 -50.09
CA SER A 576 -20.14 5.73 -49.98
C SER A 576 -20.36 5.32 -48.52
N PRO A 577 -21.13 4.24 -48.26
CA PRO A 577 -21.36 3.77 -46.91
C PRO A 577 -20.01 3.41 -46.30
N ALA A 578 -19.69 4.08 -45.18
CA ALA A 578 -18.49 3.82 -44.41
C ALA A 578 -18.42 2.32 -44.12
N SER A 579 -17.47 1.66 -44.77
CA SER A 579 -17.08 0.29 -44.45
C SER A 579 -16.72 0.27 -42.98
N LEU A 580 -17.54 -0.42 -42.19
CA LEU A 580 -17.28 -0.70 -40.78
C LEU A 580 -15.82 -1.16 -40.67
N PRO A 581 -14.98 -0.50 -39.85
CA PRO A 581 -13.61 -0.95 -39.68
C PRO A 581 -13.66 -2.36 -39.10
N SER A 582 -13.36 -3.34 -39.95
CA SER A 582 -13.19 -4.74 -39.57
C SER A 582 -12.29 -4.78 -38.35
N ALA A 583 -12.80 -5.33 -37.25
CA ALA A 583 -12.07 -5.47 -36.01
C ALA A 583 -10.89 -6.41 -36.28
N ARG A 584 -9.74 -5.83 -36.65
CA ARG A 584 -8.50 -6.56 -36.89
C ARG A 584 -8.13 -7.26 -35.60
N ALA A 585 -8.46 -8.56 -35.51
CA ALA A 585 -8.08 -9.41 -34.41
C ALA A 585 -6.57 -9.24 -34.22
N SER A 586 -6.17 -8.77 -33.05
CA SER A 586 -4.76 -8.62 -32.72
C SER A 586 -4.21 -10.03 -32.55
N SER A 587 -3.67 -10.62 -33.63
CA SER A 587 -3.22 -12.02 -33.71
C SER A 587 -2.06 -12.37 -32.78
N SER A 588 -1.57 -11.43 -31.97
CA SER A 588 -0.42 -11.61 -31.08
C SER A 588 -0.76 -12.26 -29.74
N PHE A 589 -2.04 -12.43 -29.41
CA PHE A 589 -2.47 -13.00 -28.13
C PHE A 589 -3.56 -14.06 -28.32
N PRO A 590 -3.62 -15.08 -27.46
CA PRO A 590 -4.75 -16.01 -27.43
C PRO A 590 -6.07 -15.25 -27.25
N ALA A 591 -7.14 -15.75 -27.88
CA ALA A 591 -8.47 -15.14 -27.81
C ALA A 591 -8.97 -14.97 -26.36
N LEU A 592 -8.62 -15.93 -25.50
CA LEU A 592 -8.91 -15.91 -24.07
C LEU A 592 -7.65 -15.48 -23.30
N ASN A 593 -7.66 -14.25 -22.78
CA ASN A 593 -6.61 -13.70 -21.92
C ASN A 593 -7.22 -12.72 -20.91
N LEU A 594 -6.50 -12.40 -19.83
CA LEU A 594 -7.00 -11.49 -18.79
C LEU A 594 -7.30 -10.08 -19.33
N GLY A 595 -6.50 -9.59 -20.28
CA GLY A 595 -6.76 -8.32 -20.95
C GLY A 595 -8.11 -8.28 -21.70
N ALA A 596 -8.52 -9.39 -22.31
CA ALA A 596 -9.80 -9.50 -23.00
C ALA A 596 -11.00 -9.39 -22.04
N GLN A 597 -10.85 -9.83 -20.78
CA GLN A 597 -11.90 -9.69 -19.76
C GLN A 597 -12.16 -8.24 -19.34
N VAL A 598 -11.16 -7.34 -19.49
CA VAL A 598 -11.32 -5.91 -19.20
C VAL A 598 -12.09 -5.18 -20.30
N GLU A 599 -12.10 -5.69 -21.54
CA GLU A 599 -12.76 -5.04 -22.68
C GLU A 599 -14.28 -4.83 -22.52
N PRO A 600 -15.09 -5.82 -22.09
CA PRO A 600 -16.50 -5.59 -21.82
C PRO A 600 -16.71 -4.55 -20.70
N ILE A 601 -15.85 -4.52 -19.67
CA ILE A 601 -15.90 -3.55 -18.58
C ILE A 601 -15.59 -2.13 -19.09
N LEU A 602 -14.62 -2.00 -20.00
CA LEU A 602 -14.31 -0.73 -20.67
C LEU A 602 -15.47 -0.24 -21.55
N LYS A 603 -16.24 -1.13 -22.16
CA LYS A 603 -17.41 -0.80 -22.98
C LYS A 603 -18.67 -0.50 -22.15
N ALA A 604 -18.80 -1.10 -20.97
CA ALA A 604 -19.93 -0.87 -20.07
C ALA A 604 -20.01 0.60 -19.63
N ARG A 605 -21.20 1.09 -19.23
CA ARG A 605 -21.33 2.45 -18.70
C ARG A 605 -21.02 2.47 -17.19
N LEU A 606 -20.47 3.58 -16.69
CA LEU A 606 -20.39 3.83 -15.25
C LEU A 606 -21.75 4.39 -14.77
N PRO A 607 -22.15 4.16 -13.51
CA PRO A 607 -21.44 3.40 -12.47
C PRO A 607 -21.50 1.87 -12.66
N PHE A 608 -20.62 1.13 -11.98
CA PHE A 608 -20.60 -0.33 -11.97
C PHE A 608 -21.25 -0.89 -10.71
N GLY A 609 -21.87 -2.07 -10.82
CA GLY A 609 -22.34 -2.85 -9.66
C GLY A 609 -21.22 -3.61 -8.96
N VAL A 610 -21.53 -4.16 -7.78
CA VAL A 610 -20.59 -4.89 -6.90
C VAL A 610 -19.82 -5.99 -7.64
N ASP A 611 -20.50 -6.81 -8.44
CA ASP A 611 -19.88 -7.94 -9.14
C ASP A 611 -18.80 -7.49 -10.15
N VAL A 612 -19.09 -6.43 -10.92
CA VAL A 612 -18.14 -5.88 -11.88
C VAL A 612 -16.93 -5.29 -11.15
N VAL A 613 -17.15 -4.62 -10.02
CA VAL A 613 -16.05 -4.11 -9.20
C VAL A 613 -15.20 -5.27 -8.67
N ALA A 614 -15.81 -6.35 -8.16
CA ALA A 614 -15.09 -7.54 -7.70
C ALA A 614 -14.23 -8.19 -8.80
N VAL A 615 -14.74 -8.27 -10.04
CA VAL A 615 -13.93 -8.71 -11.20
C VAL A 615 -12.74 -7.79 -11.43
N VAL A 616 -12.93 -6.47 -11.37
CA VAL A 616 -11.83 -5.50 -11.50
C VAL A 616 -10.81 -5.66 -10.37
N VAL A 617 -11.25 -5.88 -9.14
CA VAL A 617 -10.37 -6.14 -7.99
C VAL A 617 -9.49 -7.36 -8.26
N ARG A 618 -10.08 -8.50 -8.64
CA ARG A 618 -9.32 -9.71 -8.99
C ARG A 618 -8.29 -9.45 -10.11
N LEU A 619 -8.70 -8.73 -11.16
CA LEU A 619 -7.82 -8.40 -12.28
C LEU A 619 -6.68 -7.46 -11.88
N VAL A 620 -6.91 -6.56 -10.92
CA VAL A 620 -5.86 -5.71 -10.32
C VAL A 620 -4.88 -6.54 -9.49
N VAL A 621 -5.34 -7.54 -8.73
CA VAL A 621 -4.45 -8.48 -8.02
C VAL A 621 -3.63 -9.32 -9.01
N ALA A 622 -4.23 -9.82 -10.09
CA ALA A 622 -3.50 -10.53 -11.14
C ALA A 622 -2.44 -9.61 -11.80
N ALA A 623 -2.80 -8.37 -12.10
CA ALA A 623 -1.88 -7.36 -12.65
C ALA A 623 -0.71 -7.01 -11.71
N TRP A 624 -0.93 -7.05 -10.39
CA TRP A 624 0.13 -6.87 -9.41
C TRP A 624 1.20 -7.96 -9.53
N THR A 625 0.82 -9.21 -9.77
CA THR A 625 1.80 -10.30 -9.93
C THR A 625 2.72 -10.14 -11.15
N GLU A 626 2.32 -9.34 -12.14
CA GLU A 626 3.15 -8.96 -13.29
C GLU A 626 4.01 -7.71 -13.02
N SER A 627 3.68 -6.93 -12.00
CA SER A 627 4.35 -5.65 -11.68
C SER A 627 5.19 -5.70 -10.41
N VAL A 628 5.01 -6.69 -9.53
CA VAL A 628 5.74 -6.78 -8.25
C VAL A 628 7.22 -7.18 -8.46
N GLY A 629 8.11 -6.58 -7.68
CA GLY A 629 9.51 -6.96 -7.60
C GLY A 629 9.68 -8.28 -6.85
N LYS A 630 10.50 -9.18 -7.39
CA LYS A 630 10.77 -10.48 -6.78
C LYS A 630 11.86 -10.34 -5.74
N VAL A 631 11.68 -10.95 -4.58
CA VAL A 631 12.71 -11.13 -3.56
C VAL A 631 13.18 -12.59 -3.62
N ALA A 632 14.49 -12.78 -3.74
CA ALA A 632 15.15 -14.07 -3.69
C ALA A 632 15.73 -14.30 -2.29
N TRP A 633 15.27 -15.35 -1.62
CA TRP A 633 15.82 -15.79 -0.35
C TRP A 633 16.83 -16.92 -0.54
N GLU A 634 16.69 -17.69 -1.62
CA GLU A 634 17.58 -18.81 -1.96
C GLU A 634 18.55 -18.44 -3.10
N GLY A 635 19.71 -19.10 -3.15
CA GLY A 635 20.84 -18.70 -3.98
C GLY A 635 20.64 -18.92 -5.48
N ASP A 636 19.75 -19.83 -5.83
CA ASP A 636 19.36 -20.31 -7.15
C ASP A 636 18.18 -19.55 -7.77
N GLU A 637 17.50 -18.69 -7.00
CA GLU A 637 16.42 -17.85 -7.51
C GLU A 637 16.94 -16.77 -8.48
N VAL A 638 16.80 -17.03 -9.79
CA VAL A 638 17.21 -16.11 -10.85
C VAL A 638 16.32 -14.87 -10.89
N GLY A 639 16.94 -13.68 -10.86
CA GLY A 639 16.27 -12.40 -11.07
C GLY A 639 15.52 -11.85 -9.85
N GLY A 640 15.73 -12.43 -8.66
CA GLY A 640 15.22 -11.89 -7.40
C GLY A 640 16.21 -10.97 -6.69
N ILE A 641 15.65 -10.03 -5.93
CA ILE A 641 16.36 -9.12 -5.04
C ILE A 641 16.81 -9.90 -3.81
N ARG A 642 18.12 -9.97 -3.56
CA ARG A 642 18.66 -10.64 -2.37
C ARG A 642 18.54 -9.73 -1.16
N LEU A 643 17.77 -10.15 -0.16
CA LEU A 643 17.78 -9.56 1.17
C LEU A 643 18.70 -10.42 2.04
N ARG A 644 19.89 -9.92 2.39
CA ARG A 644 20.77 -10.61 3.35
C ARG A 644 20.34 -10.25 4.77
N ALA A 645 20.13 -11.27 5.60
CA ALA A 645 20.02 -11.07 7.04
C ALA A 645 21.37 -10.53 7.56
N VAL A 646 21.37 -9.30 8.08
CA VAL A 646 22.61 -8.60 8.46
C VAL A 646 23.30 -9.24 9.68
N GLY A 647 22.72 -10.27 10.31
CA GLY A 647 23.29 -11.00 11.45
C GLY A 647 23.97 -12.33 11.13
N MET A 648 23.95 -12.82 9.88
CA MET A 648 24.51 -14.14 9.50
C MET A 648 25.82 -14.04 8.72
N VAL A 649 26.62 -13.00 8.96
CA VAL A 649 28.02 -13.00 8.51
C VAL A 649 28.81 -13.80 9.54
N GLU A 650 28.78 -15.13 9.43
CA GLU A 650 29.67 -16.02 10.16
C GLU A 650 31.12 -15.62 9.87
N GLY A 651 31.82 -15.07 10.86
CA GLY A 651 33.28 -14.85 10.80
C GLY A 651 33.81 -13.45 11.07
N VAL A 652 32.96 -12.45 11.34
CA VAL A 652 33.42 -11.16 11.89
C VAL A 652 32.82 -11.04 13.28
N GLY A 653 33.67 -11.01 14.31
CA GLY A 653 33.23 -10.94 15.71
C GLY A 653 32.13 -9.90 15.89
N ALA A 654 31.08 -10.27 16.62
CA ALA A 654 29.92 -9.44 16.91
C ALA A 654 30.33 -8.19 17.70
N VAL A 655 30.91 -7.22 17.00
CA VAL A 655 30.98 -5.85 17.47
C VAL A 655 29.58 -5.31 17.23
N GLU A 656 28.88 -4.93 18.31
CA GLU A 656 27.68 -4.09 18.26
C GLU A 656 28.04 -2.71 17.66
N SER A 657 28.43 -2.69 16.37
CA SER A 657 28.74 -1.47 15.66
C SER A 657 27.43 -0.73 15.41
N GLY A 658 27.08 0.16 16.32
CA GLY A 658 25.91 1.01 16.18
C GLY A 658 26.00 1.88 14.93
N MET A 659 24.97 1.86 14.08
CA MET A 659 24.84 2.76 12.95
C MET A 659 24.12 4.04 13.41
N VAL A 660 24.49 5.18 12.83
CA VAL A 660 23.88 6.48 13.13
C VAL A 660 23.18 6.98 11.88
N LEU A 661 21.86 7.12 11.94
CA LEU A 661 21.07 7.80 10.90
C LEU A 661 21.04 9.29 11.21
N VAL A 662 21.49 10.12 10.27
CA VAL A 662 21.69 11.57 10.43
C VAL A 662 20.73 12.37 9.55
#